data_AF-A0A7N6BB81-F1
#
_entry.id   AF-A0A7N6BB81-F1
#
_cell.length_a   1.000
_cell.length_b   1.000
_cell.length_c   1.000
_cell.angle_alpha   90.00
_cell.angle_beta   90.00
_cell.angle_gamma   90.00
#
_symmetry.space_group_name_H-M   'P 1'
#
loop_
_entity.id
_entity.type
_entity.pdbx_description
1 polymer ?
#
loop_
_entity_poly.entity_id
_entity_poly.type
_entity_poly.pdbx_seq_one_letter_code
_entity_poly.pdbx_strand_id
1 'polypeptide(L)'
;MESSVVVPPDSSSDKTSHFHLLKWTNSLLKTNFKDVKEMGSGACHCQIMDSSIPGSVDMTKVKFDAQSEEDSKHNFSLLHKAFSKIGITRVFEKLIKGDFQSHFEFLKWLKIFYTANVKSTEYDPVKVRNSHDTKKHQERARIYRSSGQICEPLSCNDAAIRFLHKHFYTGSAKGKQAPRHFVRCMLGLQYPKDITHVCQNTPYCLYIYEGVAVGKDDTVSVVLVGFFDIVSSRYCIRFLDAFQSVDDAGDQAAGAAVVEILNKFGLPTNNLVAAYGDRNGEASKHICSQLRELNPNIVALGRLYTIADAALHAGVKQLSNQAQELMADIHAYHSSCPTKNDNLSTLFGSDITADSPFHLNTSCLRFCMFVTKILEIWTDLVLYFSSGDDDDKAKLICSQLQDPKVRATFMFLEQALKPLLNFQRHLQTQGKSCPSDMLLMLEEASNLLCTYTSYFLRPEDASRYLKEHDAHILKNKKFHLSNPELSLGGKVVEDFLNKSEAADALPLLKEQVLSFYIALTGCIAEELPLSNKLLRSIAQLLNPHSRLELTGKAIGELGTKLGLCNSPDEDSQLMSEFLEYQLAEEGDNESEEKDKPAVVSLEKHWASVLKDTKPTSVFRKLVLTLLSLPCPPLSAQQVFNQACKRRSCFDICHLCICLIRVYLLFCTALSSETENACVKFYLLSVVFNKVYFSLDFCRMGKGFCTGELVWGKVKGFSWWPGMVMSWKTKSAPPGMRRVEWFGDGMFSEIQTDNLLAFSAFTRCFCKNSFASFPIYKEAIYQIIERCEKSFADAEGSKEKELKLMLDWAFEGFLPTGPEGFQPPGICTIINPLDIIYCICSESFVISDFCLSCGSSEIEVRHPLFEGGLCLKCKENFTETLYRYDEDGYQSYCTVCCGGSEVILCGNTSCCRCFCKDCLDILVGDGTFDKLKDIDPWSCYICKPSQCEGNLKLRPDWSVNVQDFFANTSAMEFEPHRVYPVIPADQRRPLKVLSLFDGIATGYLVLQELGLKIERYIASEICEDSIAVGMIKHEGKIEYVNDVRTITRKHLAEWGPFDLLIGGSPCNDLSMVNPLRKGLFEGTGRLFFEFYRILTLLKPKEGDDRPFFWLFENVVFMSANDKSDICRFLECNPVLIDAIKVSPAHRARYFWGNLPGMNRPLATSLDHKVTLQDCLEVGRTAKFEKVRTITTKSNSIRQGKMGPLPVSMNGKEDYLWCTEMEQVFGFPKHYTDVNNMGRMQRQKVLGRSWSVPVIRHLFAPLKDYFACE
;
A
#
# COMPACT_ATOMS: atom_id res chain seq x y z
N MET A 1 -59.70 15.94 44.57
CA MET A 1 -58.73 15.74 43.47
C MET A 1 -58.57 17.07 42.80
N GLU A 2 -57.44 17.74 43.04
CA GLU A 2 -57.13 19.05 42.46
C GLU A 2 -57.18 18.97 40.93
N SER A 3 -57.92 19.88 40.30
CA SER A 3 -58.01 19.98 38.85
C SER A 3 -56.64 20.32 38.30
N SER A 4 -56.01 19.37 37.61
CA SER A 4 -54.78 19.60 36.86
C SER A 4 -55.00 20.70 35.83
N VAL A 5 -54.34 21.84 36.02
CA VAL A 5 -54.33 22.96 35.07
C VAL A 5 -53.79 22.44 33.72
N VAL A 6 -54.65 22.38 32.71
CA VAL A 6 -54.27 22.09 31.32
C VAL A 6 -53.63 23.35 30.76
N VAL A 7 -52.42 23.23 30.22
CA VAL A 7 -51.68 24.36 29.65
C VAL A 7 -52.05 24.49 28.17
N PRO A 8 -52.76 25.54 27.74
CA PRO A 8 -53.02 25.79 26.32
C PRO A 8 -51.72 26.28 25.66
N PRO A 9 -51.33 25.75 24.48
CA PRO A 9 -50.09 26.12 23.83
C PRO A 9 -50.20 27.48 23.12
N ASP A 10 -49.27 28.39 23.40
CA ASP A 10 -49.14 29.67 22.69
C ASP A 10 -48.72 29.47 21.23
N SER A 11 -49.40 30.16 20.32
CA SER A 11 -49.13 30.05 18.89
C SER A 11 -47.93 30.92 18.47
N SER A 12 -46.70 30.43 18.64
CA SER A 12 -45.53 31.02 17.99
C SER A 12 -44.47 29.99 17.58
N SER A 13 -44.30 29.86 16.25
CA SER A 13 -43.13 29.38 15.48
C SER A 13 -42.47 28.02 15.81
N ASP A 14 -43.22 26.91 15.76
CA ASP A 14 -42.61 25.58 15.63
C ASP A 14 -42.10 25.34 14.18
N LYS A 15 -40.78 25.18 14.01
CA LYS A 15 -40.11 24.90 12.72
C LYS A 15 -40.03 23.40 12.39
N THR A 16 -40.76 22.53 13.11
CA THR A 16 -40.74 21.07 12.87
C THR A 16 -41.19 20.73 11.45
N SER A 17 -40.36 19.99 10.71
CA SER A 17 -40.68 19.52 9.36
C SER A 17 -41.71 18.38 9.36
N HIS A 18 -42.40 18.20 8.23
CA HIS A 18 -43.36 17.10 8.00
C HIS A 18 -42.77 15.71 8.30
N PHE A 19 -41.51 15.48 7.92
CA PHE A 19 -40.79 14.24 8.22
C PHE A 19 -40.64 13.99 9.72
N HIS A 20 -40.29 15.01 10.50
CA HIS A 20 -40.14 14.89 11.94
C HIS A 20 -41.48 14.66 12.67
N LEU A 21 -42.59 15.25 12.19
CA LEU A 21 -43.92 14.98 12.75
C LEU A 21 -44.39 13.55 12.48
N LEU A 22 -44.13 13.03 11.27
CA LEU A 22 -44.44 11.63 10.93
C LEU A 22 -43.64 10.66 11.79
N LYS A 23 -42.33 10.89 11.93
CA LYS A 23 -41.45 10.07 12.76
C LYS A 23 -41.89 10.09 14.23
N TRP A 24 -42.25 11.26 14.76
CA TRP A 24 -42.77 11.40 16.12
C TRP A 24 -44.07 10.63 16.32
N THR A 25 -45.06 10.83 15.43
CA THR A 25 -46.36 10.15 15.51
C THR A 25 -46.22 8.63 15.43
N ASN A 26 -45.38 8.14 14.52
CA ASN A 26 -45.13 6.71 14.35
C ASN A 26 -44.42 6.08 15.55
N SER A 27 -43.50 6.80 16.17
CA SER A 27 -42.81 6.35 17.38
C SER A 27 -43.73 6.33 18.61
N LEU A 28 -44.57 7.37 18.74
CA LEU A 28 -45.53 7.54 19.83
C LEU A 28 -46.65 6.49 19.78
N LEU A 29 -47.24 6.26 18.61
CA LEU A 29 -48.40 5.37 18.46
C LEU A 29 -48.04 3.93 18.05
N LYS A 30 -46.75 3.66 17.75
CA LYS A 30 -46.28 2.40 17.13
C LYS A 30 -47.00 2.12 15.80
N THR A 31 -46.95 3.08 14.90
CA THR A 31 -47.55 3.05 13.55
C THR A 31 -46.50 3.26 12.45
N ASN A 32 -46.88 3.21 11.18
CA ASN A 32 -45.96 3.43 10.03
C ASN A 32 -46.61 4.29 8.92
N PHE A 33 -47.14 5.46 9.28
CA PHE A 33 -47.65 6.45 8.34
C PHE A 33 -46.51 6.99 7.46
N LYS A 34 -46.75 7.04 6.14
CA LYS A 34 -45.78 7.56 5.16
C LYS A 34 -46.08 8.99 4.72
N ASP A 35 -47.32 9.43 4.89
CA ASP A 35 -47.77 10.78 4.61
C ASP A 35 -48.72 11.25 5.71
N VAL A 36 -48.67 12.55 6.04
CA VAL A 36 -49.58 13.23 6.96
C VAL A 36 -51.03 13.14 6.48
N LYS A 37 -51.27 13.04 5.17
CA LYS A 37 -52.64 12.81 4.65
C LYS A 37 -53.25 11.48 5.10
N GLU A 38 -52.45 10.46 5.38
CA GLU A 38 -52.92 9.16 5.88
C GLU A 38 -53.52 9.25 7.30
N MET A 39 -53.30 10.37 7.98
CA MET A 39 -53.86 10.68 9.30
C MET A 39 -55.25 11.35 9.22
N GLY A 40 -55.79 11.53 8.01
CA GLY A 40 -57.09 12.15 7.74
C GLY A 40 -58.28 11.44 8.38
N SER A 41 -58.12 10.19 8.81
CA SER A 41 -59.15 9.41 9.53
C SER A 41 -59.52 9.97 10.90
N GLY A 42 -58.72 10.87 11.47
CA GLY A 42 -58.95 11.42 12.82
C GLY A 42 -58.60 10.46 13.98
N ALA A 43 -58.37 9.17 13.70
CA ALA A 43 -58.14 8.15 14.73
C ALA A 43 -56.83 8.35 15.50
N CYS A 44 -55.74 8.68 14.79
CA CYS A 44 -54.45 9.01 15.42
C CYS A 44 -54.53 10.26 16.30
N HIS A 45 -55.28 11.29 15.88
CA HIS A 45 -55.48 12.51 16.67
C HIS A 45 -56.26 12.22 17.96
N CYS A 46 -57.27 11.34 17.91
CA CYS A 46 -57.99 10.85 19.08
C CYS A 46 -57.06 10.10 20.06
N GLN A 47 -56.18 9.24 19.53
CA GLN A 47 -55.26 8.48 20.35
C GLN A 47 -54.15 9.33 20.98
N ILE A 48 -53.64 10.35 20.26
CA ILE A 48 -52.70 11.32 20.83
C ILE A 48 -53.36 12.13 21.94
N MET A 49 -54.64 12.49 21.76
CA MET A 49 -55.40 13.22 22.78
C MET A 49 -55.60 12.37 24.05
N ASP A 50 -55.99 11.11 23.90
CA ASP A 50 -56.08 10.15 25.01
C ASP A 50 -54.72 9.86 25.66
N SER A 51 -53.65 9.81 24.88
CA SER A 51 -52.29 9.67 25.42
C SER A 51 -51.83 10.91 26.19
N SER A 52 -52.23 12.11 25.75
CA SER A 52 -51.93 13.37 26.45
C SER A 52 -52.70 13.47 27.76
N ILE A 53 -53.98 13.09 27.73
CA ILE A 53 -54.89 13.11 28.88
C ILE A 53 -55.66 11.78 28.89
N PRO A 54 -55.19 10.77 29.66
CA PRO A 54 -55.81 9.45 29.73
C PRO A 54 -57.30 9.51 30.08
N GLY A 55 -58.14 8.87 29.28
CA GLY A 55 -59.59 8.84 29.45
C GLY A 55 -60.34 10.04 28.88
N SER A 56 -59.64 10.97 28.20
CA SER A 56 -60.28 12.13 27.56
C SER A 56 -61.08 11.76 26.30
N VAL A 57 -60.69 10.69 25.61
CA VAL A 57 -61.40 10.13 24.47
C VAL A 57 -61.79 8.68 24.77
N ASP A 58 -63.03 8.31 24.49
CA ASP A 58 -63.47 6.92 24.58
C ASP A 58 -62.90 6.12 23.40
N MET A 59 -61.73 5.53 23.61
CA MET A 59 -60.96 4.82 22.58
C MET A 59 -61.70 3.61 22.01
N THR A 60 -62.71 3.07 22.71
CA THR A 60 -63.56 1.98 22.21
C THR A 60 -64.51 2.41 21.08
N LYS A 61 -64.81 3.72 20.99
CA LYS A 61 -65.68 4.31 19.97
C LYS A 61 -64.92 4.87 18.76
N VAL A 62 -63.59 4.89 18.82
CA VAL A 62 -62.74 5.41 17.73
C VAL A 62 -62.66 4.39 16.61
N LYS A 63 -62.98 4.80 15.39
CA LYS A 63 -62.91 3.96 14.19
C LYS A 63 -61.50 4.01 13.60
N PHE A 64 -60.66 3.03 13.92
CA PHE A 64 -59.27 2.96 13.42
C PHE A 64 -59.15 2.59 11.93
N ASP A 65 -60.14 1.91 11.38
CA ASP A 65 -60.25 1.57 9.95
C ASP A 65 -61.30 2.44 9.25
N ALA A 66 -61.23 3.76 9.45
CA ALA A 66 -62.15 4.70 8.82
C ALA A 66 -61.90 4.74 7.30
N GLN A 67 -62.90 4.34 6.51
CA GLN A 67 -62.81 4.29 5.04
C GLN A 67 -63.69 5.38 4.37
N SER A 68 -64.60 6.01 5.13
CA SER A 68 -65.50 7.06 4.63
C SER A 68 -65.26 8.42 5.30
N GLU A 69 -65.73 9.48 4.66
CA GLU A 69 -65.74 10.83 5.24
C GLU A 69 -66.63 10.90 6.50
N GLU A 70 -67.69 10.08 6.56
CA GLU A 70 -68.60 9.96 7.71
C GLU A 70 -67.90 9.32 8.92
N ASP A 71 -67.03 8.34 8.69
CA ASP A 71 -66.20 7.73 9.75
C ASP A 71 -65.17 8.73 10.30
N SER A 72 -64.59 9.54 9.41
CA SER A 72 -63.65 10.60 9.79
C SER A 72 -64.37 11.69 10.58
N LYS A 73 -65.57 12.12 10.14
CA LYS A 73 -66.45 13.05 10.88
C LYS A 73 -66.81 12.51 12.27
N HIS A 74 -67.12 11.22 12.39
CA HIS A 74 -67.38 10.57 13.67
C HIS A 74 -66.17 10.67 14.60
N ASN A 75 -64.97 10.32 14.14
CA ASN A 75 -63.74 10.42 14.94
C ASN A 75 -63.43 11.87 15.36
N PHE A 76 -63.54 12.84 14.43
CA PHE A 76 -63.37 14.26 14.78
C PHE A 76 -64.44 14.77 15.76
N SER A 77 -65.67 14.22 15.74
CA SER A 77 -66.69 14.55 16.74
C SER A 77 -66.33 14.07 18.15
N LEU A 78 -65.65 12.92 18.27
CA LEU A 78 -65.14 12.41 19.54
C LEU A 78 -64.01 13.31 20.05
N LEU A 79 -63.10 13.71 19.17
CA LEU A 79 -62.02 14.65 19.49
C LEU A 79 -62.54 16.02 19.92
N HIS A 80 -63.57 16.54 19.23
CA HIS A 80 -64.22 17.81 19.59
C HIS A 80 -64.89 17.73 20.97
N LYS A 81 -65.57 16.62 21.28
CA LYS A 81 -66.14 16.39 22.62
C LYS A 81 -65.05 16.34 23.71
N ALA A 82 -63.91 15.73 23.41
CA ALA A 82 -62.77 15.72 24.34
C ALA A 82 -62.20 17.12 24.57
N PHE A 83 -62.03 17.92 23.52
CA PHE A 83 -61.55 19.31 23.63
C PHE A 83 -62.54 20.22 24.36
N SER A 84 -63.85 20.03 24.13
CA SER A 84 -64.91 20.81 24.81
C SER A 84 -64.91 20.57 26.33
N LYS A 85 -64.66 19.33 26.76
CA LYS A 85 -64.57 18.96 28.20
C LYS A 85 -63.41 19.63 28.93
N ILE A 86 -62.36 20.03 28.20
CA ILE A 86 -61.16 20.69 28.76
C ILE A 86 -61.06 22.18 28.39
N GLY A 87 -62.15 22.77 27.86
CA GLY A 87 -62.22 24.20 27.56
C GLY A 87 -61.50 24.67 26.29
N ILE A 88 -61.11 23.76 25.38
CA ILE A 88 -60.43 24.11 24.12
C ILE A 88 -61.46 24.26 22.99
N THR A 89 -61.53 25.46 22.39
CA THR A 89 -62.40 25.74 21.23
C THR A 89 -61.57 25.78 19.94
N ARG A 90 -61.69 24.76 19.07
CA ARG A 90 -61.10 24.73 17.73
C ARG A 90 -62.08 24.20 16.69
N VAL A 91 -62.04 24.78 15.48
CA VAL A 91 -62.91 24.42 14.36
C VAL A 91 -62.26 23.32 13.51
N PHE A 92 -62.93 22.17 13.35
CA PHE A 92 -62.40 20.99 12.63
C PHE A 92 -62.88 20.85 11.18
N GLU A 93 -63.76 21.74 10.71
CA GLU A 93 -64.38 21.65 9.37
C GLU A 93 -63.37 21.64 8.21
N LYS A 94 -62.22 22.32 8.37
CA LYS A 94 -61.15 22.33 7.38
C LYS A 94 -60.34 21.03 7.35
N LEU A 95 -60.18 20.36 8.51
CA LEU A 95 -59.49 19.06 8.62
C LEU A 95 -60.28 17.92 7.98
N ILE A 96 -61.62 18.01 8.00
CA ILE A 96 -62.48 17.02 7.34
C ILE A 96 -62.33 17.07 5.80
N LYS A 97 -61.94 18.22 5.23
CA LYS A 97 -61.71 18.38 3.79
C LYS A 97 -60.37 17.82 3.30
N GLY A 98 -59.53 17.28 4.20
CA GLY A 98 -58.34 16.50 3.85
C GLY A 98 -57.18 17.29 3.22
N ASP A 99 -57.13 18.61 3.38
CA ASP A 99 -56.02 19.39 2.84
C ASP A 99 -54.75 19.24 3.70
N PHE A 100 -53.62 19.04 3.02
CA PHE A 100 -52.33 18.77 3.66
C PHE A 100 -51.95 19.86 4.69
N GLN A 101 -52.19 21.12 4.35
CA GLN A 101 -51.77 22.26 5.15
C GLN A 101 -52.51 22.31 6.49
N SER A 102 -53.83 22.07 6.51
CA SER A 102 -54.57 22.06 7.77
C SER A 102 -54.17 20.88 8.66
N HIS A 103 -53.97 19.68 8.11
CA HIS A 103 -53.51 18.52 8.88
C HIS A 103 -52.11 18.72 9.46
N PHE A 104 -51.19 19.26 8.66
CA PHE A 104 -49.83 19.55 9.11
C PHE A 104 -49.80 20.57 10.25
N GLU A 105 -50.54 21.68 10.14
CA GLU A 105 -50.61 22.69 11.19
C GLU A 105 -51.33 22.18 12.46
N PHE A 106 -52.34 21.33 12.30
CA PHE A 106 -53.03 20.72 13.44
C PHE A 106 -52.14 19.70 14.18
N LEU A 107 -51.33 18.92 13.47
CA LEU A 107 -50.37 17.98 14.06
C LEU A 107 -49.23 18.67 14.80
N LYS A 108 -48.72 19.80 14.29
CA LYS A 108 -47.76 20.63 15.04
C LYS A 108 -48.36 21.07 16.37
N TRP A 109 -49.59 21.61 16.32
CA TRP A 109 -50.28 22.05 17.51
C TRP A 109 -50.51 20.91 18.51
N LEU A 110 -50.93 19.73 18.04
CA LEU A 110 -51.13 18.54 18.87
C LEU A 110 -49.83 18.02 19.50
N LYS A 111 -48.70 18.11 18.79
CA LYS A 111 -47.39 17.77 19.34
C LYS A 111 -47.01 18.67 20.50
N ILE A 112 -47.18 19.99 20.33
CA ILE A 112 -46.91 20.97 21.40
C ILE A 112 -47.85 20.72 22.58
N PHE A 113 -49.14 20.49 22.31
CA PHE A 113 -50.14 20.16 23.32
C PHE A 113 -49.77 18.88 24.10
N TYR A 114 -49.35 17.81 23.41
CA TYR A 114 -48.90 16.56 24.02
C TYR A 114 -47.69 16.78 24.93
N THR A 115 -46.66 17.47 24.44
CA THR A 115 -45.43 17.75 25.21
C THR A 115 -45.71 18.59 26.45
N ALA A 116 -46.67 19.52 26.40
CA ALA A 116 -47.02 20.37 27.53
C ALA A 116 -47.91 19.68 28.59
N ASN A 117 -48.64 18.62 28.24
CA ASN A 117 -49.72 18.09 29.09
C ASN A 117 -49.56 16.61 29.48
N VAL A 118 -48.59 15.86 28.94
CA VAL A 118 -48.35 14.45 29.31
C VAL A 118 -47.74 14.33 30.72
N LYS A 119 -48.34 13.51 31.61
CA LYS A 119 -47.94 13.40 33.03
C LYS A 119 -47.43 12.02 33.49
N SER A 120 -47.49 10.96 32.67
CA SER A 120 -46.97 9.63 33.03
C SER A 120 -46.46 8.84 31.82
N THR A 121 -45.47 7.96 32.03
CA THR A 121 -44.77 7.18 30.98
C THR A 121 -45.39 5.81 30.65
N GLU A 122 -46.51 5.41 31.28
CA GLU A 122 -47.15 4.11 31.04
C GLU A 122 -48.42 4.24 30.16
N TYR A 123 -48.26 4.65 28.90
CA TYR A 123 -49.31 4.56 27.89
C TYR A 123 -48.90 3.56 26.80
N ASP A 124 -49.58 2.41 26.72
CA ASP A 124 -49.33 1.39 25.69
C ASP A 124 -50.32 1.57 24.51
N PRO A 125 -49.88 2.19 23.39
CA PRO A 125 -50.77 2.50 22.27
C PRO A 125 -51.22 1.25 21.49
N VAL A 126 -50.60 0.09 21.71
CA VAL A 126 -50.97 -1.17 21.06
C VAL A 126 -52.06 -1.86 21.87
N LYS A 127 -51.94 -1.89 23.21
CA LYS A 127 -53.00 -2.41 24.09
C LYS A 127 -54.29 -1.58 23.98
N VAL A 128 -54.18 -0.25 23.96
CA VAL A 128 -55.35 0.65 23.85
C VAL A 128 -56.08 0.50 22.49
N ARG A 129 -55.39 0.04 21.44
CA ARG A 129 -55.99 -0.29 20.13
C ARG A 129 -56.65 -1.67 20.06
N ASN A 130 -56.53 -2.49 21.11
CA ASN A 130 -57.19 -3.80 21.25
C ASN A 130 -57.10 -4.72 20.02
N SER A 131 -55.96 -4.72 19.31
CA SER A 131 -55.70 -5.52 18.11
C SER A 131 -56.53 -5.20 16.85
N HIS A 132 -57.15 -4.01 16.77
CA HIS A 132 -57.83 -3.54 15.56
C HIS A 132 -56.88 -2.92 14.51
N ASP A 133 -55.76 -3.59 14.20
CA ASP A 133 -54.85 -3.19 13.12
C ASP A 133 -55.25 -3.81 11.78
N THR A 134 -55.28 -2.98 10.74
CA THR A 134 -55.71 -3.35 9.37
C THR A 134 -54.87 -4.46 8.74
N LYS A 135 -55.44 -5.24 7.80
CA LYS A 135 -54.73 -6.29 7.03
C LYS A 135 -53.45 -5.78 6.34
N LYS A 136 -53.35 -4.48 6.03
CA LYS A 136 -52.13 -3.84 5.48
C LYS A 136 -50.99 -3.70 6.51
N HIS A 137 -51.27 -3.71 7.81
CA HIS A 137 -50.28 -3.66 8.89
C HIS A 137 -49.74 -5.04 9.28
N GLN A 138 -50.56 -6.09 9.20
CA GLN A 138 -50.16 -7.45 9.59
C GLN A 138 -49.18 -8.12 8.60
N GLU A 139 -49.33 -7.87 7.28
CA GLU A 139 -48.45 -8.45 6.25
C GLU A 139 -47.00 -7.94 6.36
N ARG A 140 -46.80 -6.73 6.88
CA ARG A 140 -45.48 -6.07 6.99
C ARG A 140 -44.80 -6.27 8.35
N ALA A 141 -45.55 -6.60 9.40
CA ALA A 141 -44.99 -6.99 10.71
C ALA A 141 -44.31 -8.37 10.68
N ARG A 142 -44.66 -9.25 9.72
CA ARG A 142 -43.96 -10.53 9.48
C ARG A 142 -42.48 -10.38 9.11
N ILE A 143 -42.11 -9.28 8.45
CA ILE A 143 -40.72 -8.98 8.06
C ILE A 143 -39.88 -8.57 9.28
N TYR A 144 -40.49 -8.06 10.35
CA TYR A 144 -39.76 -7.66 11.55
C TYR A 144 -39.48 -8.85 12.48
N ARG A 145 -40.34 -9.89 12.47
CA ARG A 145 -40.18 -11.10 13.31
C ARG A 145 -39.06 -12.04 12.84
N SER A 146 -38.59 -11.96 11.59
CA SER A 146 -37.48 -12.78 11.08
C SER A 146 -36.08 -12.29 11.50
N SER A 147 -35.97 -11.17 12.23
CA SER A 147 -34.69 -10.62 12.71
C SER A 147 -34.34 -10.99 14.17
N GLY A 148 -35.15 -11.85 14.79
CA GLY A 148 -34.96 -12.35 16.16
C GLY A 148 -34.59 -13.83 16.21
N GLN A 149 -33.80 -14.35 15.27
CA GLN A 149 -33.31 -15.72 15.38
C GLN A 149 -32.22 -15.79 16.46
N ILE A 150 -32.52 -16.63 17.46
CA ILE A 150 -31.60 -17.22 18.42
C ILE A 150 -30.30 -17.61 17.70
N CYS A 151 -29.16 -17.19 18.26
CA CYS A 151 -27.82 -17.44 17.72
C CYS A 151 -27.62 -18.96 17.52
N GLU A 152 -27.55 -19.42 16.27
CA GLU A 152 -27.12 -20.79 15.96
C GLU A 152 -25.73 -21.04 16.59
N PRO A 153 -25.49 -22.22 17.19
CA PRO A 153 -24.18 -22.60 17.71
C PRO A 153 -23.10 -22.43 16.62
N LEU A 154 -21.94 -21.87 16.99
CA LEU A 154 -20.77 -21.85 16.10
C LEU A 154 -20.43 -23.27 15.67
N SER A 155 -20.19 -23.46 14.37
CA SER A 155 -19.89 -24.78 13.79
C SER A 155 -18.48 -25.27 14.10
N CYS A 156 -17.58 -24.45 14.64
CA CYS A 156 -16.18 -24.82 14.94
C CYS A 156 -16.04 -25.52 16.30
N ASN A 157 -15.07 -26.44 16.44
CA ASN A 157 -14.85 -27.19 17.68
C ASN A 157 -14.18 -26.34 18.78
N ASP A 158 -14.19 -26.79 20.04
CA ASP A 158 -13.57 -26.04 21.15
C ASP A 158 -12.05 -25.84 20.97
N ALA A 159 -11.37 -26.74 20.26
CA ALA A 159 -9.96 -26.56 19.85
C ALA A 159 -9.76 -25.34 18.94
N ALA A 160 -10.67 -25.12 17.98
CA ALA A 160 -10.65 -23.93 17.12
C ALA A 160 -10.89 -22.63 17.90
N ILE A 161 -11.83 -22.65 18.87
CA ILE A 161 -12.09 -21.49 19.73
C ILE A 161 -10.85 -21.15 20.56
N ARG A 162 -10.19 -22.17 21.16
CA ARG A 162 -8.96 -21.95 21.94
C ARG A 162 -7.81 -21.42 21.07
N PHE A 163 -7.62 -21.96 19.87
CA PHE A 163 -6.64 -21.47 18.90
C PHE A 163 -6.88 -19.99 18.57
N LEU A 164 -8.11 -19.66 18.14
CA LEU A 164 -8.46 -18.31 17.73
C LEU A 164 -8.37 -17.30 18.89
N HIS A 165 -8.72 -17.72 20.10
CA HIS A 165 -8.58 -16.89 21.28
C HIS A 165 -7.11 -16.62 21.62
N LYS A 166 -6.25 -17.64 21.71
CA LYS A 166 -4.84 -17.43 22.08
C LYS A 166 -4.08 -16.58 21.07
N HIS A 167 -4.26 -16.85 19.78
CA HIS A 167 -3.45 -16.23 18.73
C HIS A 167 -3.96 -14.86 18.29
N PHE A 168 -5.23 -14.51 18.58
CA PHE A 168 -5.83 -13.27 18.07
C PHE A 168 -6.58 -12.41 19.11
N TYR A 169 -6.82 -12.88 20.34
CA TYR A 169 -7.48 -12.09 21.39
C TYR A 169 -6.47 -11.43 22.32
N THR A 170 -6.54 -10.10 22.44
CA THR A 170 -5.63 -9.27 23.27
C THR A 170 -6.26 -8.75 24.57
N GLY A 171 -7.49 -9.17 24.89
CA GLY A 171 -8.21 -8.70 26.08
C GLY A 171 -7.99 -9.55 27.34
N SER A 172 -8.25 -8.97 28.52
CA SER A 172 -8.40 -9.71 29.78
C SER A 172 -9.89 -9.78 30.11
N ALA A 173 -10.50 -10.96 30.16
CA ALA A 173 -11.91 -11.08 30.52
C ALA A 173 -12.22 -12.28 31.43
N LYS A 174 -12.81 -11.98 32.58
CA LYS A 174 -13.60 -12.91 33.40
C LYS A 174 -14.99 -13.06 32.76
N GLY A 175 -15.29 -14.21 32.15
CA GLY A 175 -16.66 -14.58 31.71
C GLY A 175 -16.70 -15.63 30.59
N LYS A 176 -17.57 -16.66 30.71
CA LYS A 176 -17.63 -17.83 29.80
C LYS A 176 -18.23 -17.55 28.39
N GLN A 177 -18.88 -16.40 28.15
CA GLN A 177 -19.58 -16.12 26.87
C GLN A 177 -18.83 -15.18 25.89
N ALA A 178 -17.82 -14.44 26.35
CA ALA A 178 -17.05 -13.49 25.53
C ALA A 178 -16.25 -14.12 24.36
N PRO A 179 -15.68 -15.35 24.47
CA PRO A 179 -14.85 -15.92 23.40
C PRO A 179 -15.61 -16.27 22.12
N ARG A 180 -16.86 -16.74 22.24
CA ARG A 180 -17.66 -17.20 21.09
C ARG A 180 -18.11 -16.05 20.20
N HIS A 181 -18.50 -14.91 20.79
CA HIS A 181 -18.86 -13.73 20.01
C HIS A 181 -17.65 -13.16 19.25
N PHE A 182 -16.48 -13.11 19.91
CA PHE A 182 -15.22 -12.70 19.27
C PHE A 182 -14.88 -13.57 18.05
N VAL A 183 -14.97 -14.90 18.19
CA VAL A 183 -14.72 -15.84 17.09
C VAL A 183 -15.68 -15.62 15.91
N ARG A 184 -16.97 -15.35 16.17
CA ARG A 184 -17.95 -15.10 15.09
C ARG A 184 -17.67 -13.80 14.33
N CYS A 185 -17.17 -12.77 15.02
CA CYS A 185 -16.74 -11.53 14.38
C CYS A 185 -15.44 -11.71 13.58
N MET A 186 -14.52 -12.56 14.06
CA MET A 186 -13.26 -12.85 13.35
C MET A 186 -13.48 -13.66 12.06
N LEU A 187 -14.36 -14.66 12.09
CA LEU A 187 -14.61 -15.54 10.94
C LEU A 187 -15.60 -14.95 9.91
N GLY A 188 -16.40 -13.96 10.33
CA GLY A 188 -17.42 -13.27 9.53
C GLY A 188 -18.82 -13.89 9.68
N LEU A 189 -19.86 -13.08 9.49
CA LEU A 189 -21.27 -13.48 9.70
C LEU A 189 -21.76 -14.61 8.77
N GLN A 190 -21.12 -14.79 7.62
CA GLN A 190 -21.46 -15.81 6.63
C GLN A 190 -20.67 -17.11 6.82
N TYR A 191 -19.77 -17.20 7.80
CA TYR A 191 -19.03 -18.42 8.07
C TYR A 191 -19.97 -19.52 8.62
N PRO A 192 -19.83 -20.78 8.17
CA PRO A 192 -18.91 -21.28 7.14
C PRO A 192 -19.48 -21.27 5.71
N LYS A 193 -20.73 -20.78 5.52
CA LYS A 193 -21.46 -20.84 4.24
C LYS A 193 -20.71 -20.17 3.08
N ASP A 194 -19.97 -19.10 3.36
CA ASP A 194 -19.15 -18.42 2.35
C ASP A 194 -17.99 -19.29 1.85
N ILE A 195 -17.37 -20.09 2.72
CA ILE A 195 -16.33 -21.06 2.33
C ILE A 195 -16.96 -22.20 1.52
N THR A 196 -18.05 -22.79 2.02
CA THR A 196 -18.74 -23.90 1.35
C THR A 196 -19.21 -23.50 -0.05
N HIS A 197 -19.79 -22.30 -0.21
CA HIS A 197 -20.26 -21.80 -1.51
C HIS A 197 -19.13 -21.64 -2.54
N VAL A 198 -17.96 -21.16 -2.12
CA VAL A 198 -16.81 -21.02 -3.04
C VAL A 198 -16.24 -22.38 -3.41
N CYS A 199 -16.02 -23.26 -2.42
CA CYS A 199 -15.46 -24.59 -2.66
C CYS A 199 -16.37 -25.49 -3.50
N GLN A 200 -17.69 -25.22 -3.53
CA GLN A 200 -18.64 -25.88 -4.42
C GLN A 200 -18.38 -25.59 -5.91
N ASN A 201 -17.82 -24.43 -6.22
CA ASN A 201 -17.73 -23.92 -7.60
C ASN A 201 -16.30 -23.70 -8.08
N THR A 202 -15.30 -23.82 -7.20
CA THR A 202 -13.91 -23.47 -7.51
C THR A 202 -12.95 -24.49 -6.89
N PRO A 203 -11.90 -24.92 -7.63
CA PRO A 203 -10.80 -25.71 -7.07
C PRO A 203 -10.19 -25.05 -5.83
N TYR A 204 -9.85 -25.87 -4.83
CA TYR A 204 -9.28 -25.39 -3.58
C TYR A 204 -8.16 -26.30 -3.07
N CYS A 205 -7.30 -25.71 -2.24
CA CYS A 205 -6.20 -26.37 -1.57
C CYS A 205 -6.40 -26.36 -0.04
N LEU A 206 -6.01 -27.44 0.63
CA LEU A 206 -5.98 -27.53 2.10
C LEU A 206 -4.59 -27.20 2.65
N TYR A 207 -4.55 -26.42 3.73
CA TYR A 207 -3.35 -26.13 4.49
C TYR A 207 -3.51 -26.72 5.89
N ILE A 208 -2.54 -27.50 6.32
CA ILE A 208 -2.57 -28.25 7.58
C ILE A 208 -1.32 -27.91 8.36
N TYR A 209 -1.49 -27.23 9.49
CA TYR A 209 -0.40 -26.87 10.39
C TYR A 209 -0.53 -27.69 11.66
N GLU A 210 0.46 -28.53 11.95
CA GLU A 210 0.43 -29.49 13.05
C GLU A 210 1.24 -29.01 14.25
N GLY A 211 0.78 -29.32 15.47
CA GLY A 211 1.52 -29.01 16.69
C GLY A 211 1.51 -27.52 17.07
N VAL A 212 0.47 -26.78 16.71
CA VAL A 212 0.32 -25.35 17.02
C VAL A 212 0.04 -25.18 18.51
N ALA A 213 0.90 -24.46 19.23
CA ALA A 213 0.78 -24.31 20.68
C ALA A 213 -0.44 -23.47 21.09
N VAL A 214 -1.33 -24.03 21.92
CA VAL A 214 -2.54 -23.37 22.47
C VAL A 214 -2.52 -23.28 24.01
N GLY A 215 -1.57 -23.92 24.69
CA GLY A 215 -1.34 -23.83 26.14
C GLY A 215 0.13 -23.97 26.51
N LYS A 216 0.44 -24.30 27.79
CA LYS A 216 1.81 -24.67 28.22
C LYS A 216 2.18 -26.08 27.75
N ASP A 217 1.20 -26.99 27.66
CA ASP A 217 1.37 -28.38 27.23
C ASP A 217 0.27 -28.83 26.23
N ASP A 218 -0.48 -27.89 25.65
CA ASP A 218 -1.57 -28.17 24.71
C ASP A 218 -1.18 -27.75 23.28
N THR A 219 -1.30 -28.68 22.33
CA THR A 219 -1.08 -28.48 20.90
C THR A 219 -2.33 -28.83 20.09
N VAL A 220 -2.54 -28.14 18.96
CA VAL A 220 -3.64 -28.42 18.04
C VAL A 220 -3.15 -28.43 16.60
N SER A 221 -3.87 -29.14 15.74
CA SER A 221 -3.71 -29.09 14.30
C SER A 221 -4.75 -28.14 13.69
N VAL A 222 -4.30 -27.19 12.87
CA VAL A 222 -5.11 -26.14 12.25
C VAL A 222 -5.32 -26.44 10.77
N VAL A 223 -6.58 -26.38 10.32
CA VAL A 223 -6.96 -26.63 8.92
C VAL A 223 -7.49 -25.36 8.28
N LEU A 224 -6.92 -24.97 7.14
CA LEU A 224 -7.31 -23.80 6.34
C LEU A 224 -7.61 -24.21 4.89
N VAL A 225 -8.35 -23.38 4.18
CA VAL A 225 -8.67 -23.55 2.76
C VAL A 225 -8.15 -22.37 1.97
N GLY A 226 -7.43 -22.62 0.87
CA GLY A 226 -6.99 -21.62 -0.08
C GLY A 226 -7.62 -21.79 -1.46
N PHE A 227 -7.94 -20.69 -2.13
CA PHE A 227 -8.50 -20.67 -3.49
C PHE A 227 -8.19 -19.34 -4.18
N PHE A 228 -8.31 -19.29 -5.51
CA PHE A 228 -8.17 -18.05 -6.29
C PHE A 228 -9.54 -17.41 -6.50
N ASP A 229 -9.71 -16.15 -6.08
CA ASP A 229 -10.93 -15.39 -6.31
C ASP A 229 -10.79 -14.53 -7.58
N ILE A 230 -11.53 -14.90 -8.62
CA ILE A 230 -11.56 -14.23 -9.92
C ILE A 230 -12.10 -12.79 -9.78
N VAL A 231 -13.03 -12.55 -8.84
CA VAL A 231 -13.65 -11.23 -8.68
C VAL A 231 -12.66 -10.23 -8.10
N SER A 232 -12.00 -10.59 -7.00
CA SER A 232 -10.96 -9.75 -6.38
C SER A 232 -9.59 -9.85 -7.07
N SER A 233 -9.43 -10.77 -8.03
CA SER A 233 -8.17 -11.03 -8.76
C SER A 233 -7.00 -11.33 -7.81
N ARG A 234 -7.26 -12.12 -6.75
CA ARG A 234 -6.30 -12.42 -5.67
C ARG A 234 -6.48 -13.82 -5.08
N TYR A 235 -5.39 -14.32 -4.49
CA TYR A 235 -5.37 -15.56 -3.70
C TYR A 235 -5.99 -15.32 -2.32
N CYS A 236 -6.94 -16.16 -1.94
CA CYS A 236 -7.64 -16.09 -0.67
C CYS A 236 -7.33 -17.33 0.16
N ILE A 237 -6.92 -17.14 1.43
CA ILE A 237 -6.80 -18.21 2.43
C ILE A 237 -7.84 -17.93 3.52
N ARG A 238 -8.55 -18.96 3.98
CA ARG A 238 -9.61 -18.86 4.99
C ARG A 238 -9.48 -19.95 6.04
N PHE A 239 -9.72 -19.60 7.30
CA PHE A 239 -9.78 -20.57 8.40
C PHE A 239 -10.98 -21.52 8.26
N LEU A 240 -10.74 -22.83 8.35
CA LEU A 240 -11.79 -23.85 8.29
C LEU A 240 -12.13 -24.40 9.69
N ASP A 241 -11.20 -25.08 10.37
CA ASP A 241 -11.40 -25.60 11.73
C ASP A 241 -10.05 -25.95 12.39
N ALA A 242 -10.06 -26.43 13.64
CA ALA A 242 -8.89 -27.00 14.32
C ALA A 242 -9.27 -28.19 15.22
N PHE A 243 -8.36 -29.14 15.38
CA PHE A 243 -8.54 -30.36 16.19
C PHE A 243 -7.33 -30.63 17.09
N GLN A 244 -7.53 -31.35 18.20
CA GLN A 244 -6.46 -31.65 19.16
C GLN A 244 -5.47 -32.65 18.55
N SER A 245 -4.16 -32.41 18.68
CA SER A 245 -3.16 -33.44 18.41
C SER A 245 -3.19 -34.46 19.53
N VAL A 246 -3.45 -35.73 19.20
CA VAL A 246 -3.52 -36.81 20.19
C VAL A 246 -2.12 -37.34 20.41
N ASP A 247 -1.58 -37.17 21.61
CA ASP A 247 -0.20 -37.59 21.93
C ASP A 247 -0.04 -39.12 22.06
N ASP A 248 -1.13 -39.90 22.06
CA ASP A 248 -1.11 -41.36 22.31
C ASP A 248 -2.00 -42.22 21.38
N ALA A 249 -2.65 -41.66 20.34
CA ALA A 249 -3.41 -42.44 19.35
C ALA A 249 -2.86 -42.18 17.95
N GLY A 250 -2.26 -43.22 17.35
CA GLY A 250 -1.33 -43.14 16.23
C GLY A 250 -1.75 -42.33 15.00
N ASP A 251 -0.76 -42.03 14.16
CA ASP A 251 -0.77 -41.18 12.95
C ASP A 251 -1.98 -41.36 12.00
N GLN A 252 -2.70 -42.48 12.07
CA GLN A 252 -3.98 -42.71 11.36
C GLN A 252 -5.14 -41.83 11.84
N ALA A 253 -5.15 -41.41 13.10
CA ALA A 253 -6.24 -40.61 13.69
C ALA A 253 -6.26 -39.16 13.16
N ALA A 254 -5.09 -38.60 12.83
CA ALA A 254 -4.96 -37.23 12.31
C ALA A 254 -5.56 -37.10 10.90
N GLY A 255 -5.33 -38.08 10.03
CA GLY A 255 -5.98 -38.16 8.72
C GLY A 255 -7.50 -38.21 8.85
N ALA A 256 -8.00 -39.08 9.75
CA ALA A 256 -9.44 -39.32 9.88
C ALA A 256 -10.16 -38.04 10.35
N ALA A 257 -9.52 -37.27 11.23
CA ALA A 257 -10.01 -35.97 11.69
C ALA A 257 -10.13 -34.94 10.55
N VAL A 258 -9.17 -34.89 9.62
CA VAL A 258 -9.23 -33.99 8.45
C VAL A 258 -10.40 -34.38 7.54
N VAL A 259 -10.59 -35.68 7.28
CA VAL A 259 -11.72 -36.19 6.49
C VAL A 259 -13.06 -35.88 7.18
N GLU A 260 -13.14 -36.03 8.50
CA GLU A 260 -14.32 -35.68 9.28
C GLU A 260 -14.64 -34.18 9.17
N ILE A 261 -13.62 -33.30 9.20
CA ILE A 261 -13.80 -31.86 8.99
C ILE A 261 -14.36 -31.58 7.59
N LEU A 262 -13.81 -32.19 6.54
CA LEU A 262 -14.34 -31.99 5.17
C LEU A 262 -15.81 -32.40 5.06
N ASN A 263 -16.17 -33.54 5.64
CA ASN A 263 -17.54 -34.04 5.68
C ASN A 263 -18.47 -33.13 6.50
N LYS A 264 -17.99 -32.64 7.65
CA LYS A 264 -18.72 -31.74 8.55
C LYS A 264 -19.10 -30.43 7.86
N PHE A 265 -18.21 -29.86 7.05
CA PHE A 265 -18.45 -28.62 6.32
C PHE A 265 -19.03 -28.81 4.90
N GLY A 266 -19.22 -30.07 4.48
CA GLY A 266 -19.79 -30.42 3.17
C GLY A 266 -18.95 -29.94 1.99
N LEU A 267 -17.61 -29.94 2.12
CA LEU A 267 -16.72 -29.50 1.05
C LEU A 267 -16.55 -30.61 0.00
N PRO A 268 -16.73 -30.33 -1.31
CA PRO A 268 -16.68 -31.35 -2.34
C PRO A 268 -15.26 -31.80 -2.63
N THR A 269 -14.99 -33.09 -2.43
CA THR A 269 -13.68 -33.72 -2.66
C THR A 269 -13.22 -33.65 -4.12
N ASN A 270 -14.15 -33.56 -5.08
CA ASN A 270 -13.83 -33.40 -6.51
C ASN A 270 -13.16 -32.05 -6.84
N ASN A 271 -13.36 -31.02 -6.02
CA ASN A 271 -12.70 -29.71 -6.18
C ASN A 271 -11.47 -29.56 -5.27
N LEU A 272 -11.18 -30.55 -4.42
CA LEU A 272 -9.94 -30.59 -3.64
C LEU A 272 -8.80 -31.02 -4.57
N VAL A 273 -7.88 -30.10 -4.86
CA VAL A 273 -6.81 -30.35 -5.84
C VAL A 273 -5.42 -30.48 -5.23
N ALA A 274 -5.17 -29.86 -4.08
CA ALA A 274 -3.88 -29.92 -3.43
C ALA A 274 -3.98 -29.90 -1.90
N ALA A 275 -2.95 -30.43 -1.25
CA ALA A 275 -2.79 -30.38 0.19
C ALA A 275 -1.36 -29.98 0.57
N TYR A 276 -1.25 -29.09 1.55
CA TYR A 276 0.00 -28.64 2.16
C TYR A 276 0.01 -29.00 3.65
N GLY A 277 1.11 -29.58 4.13
CA GLY A 277 1.37 -29.83 5.54
C GLY A 277 2.73 -29.24 5.92
N ASP A 278 2.84 -28.57 7.08
CA ASP A 278 4.10 -27.91 7.48
C ASP A 278 5.21 -28.91 7.90
N ARG A 279 4.82 -30.11 8.34
CA ARG A 279 5.75 -31.16 8.78
C ARG A 279 5.88 -32.28 7.76
N ASN A 280 7.10 -32.79 7.59
CA ASN A 280 7.40 -33.93 6.72
C ASN A 280 7.44 -35.28 7.48
N GLY A 281 6.54 -35.46 8.47
CA GLY A 281 6.45 -36.66 9.31
C GLY A 281 5.54 -37.76 8.76
N GLU A 282 5.50 -38.92 9.44
CA GLU A 282 4.64 -40.05 9.06
C GLU A 282 3.14 -39.70 9.09
N ALA A 283 2.73 -38.83 10.02
CA ALA A 283 1.39 -38.23 10.07
C ALA A 283 0.97 -37.52 8.77
N SER A 284 1.87 -36.73 8.17
CA SER A 284 1.61 -36.02 6.90
C SER A 284 1.42 -36.98 5.73
N LYS A 285 2.18 -38.10 5.71
CA LYS A 285 1.99 -39.17 4.72
C LYS A 285 0.63 -39.85 4.89
N HIS A 286 0.22 -40.13 6.12
CA HIS A 286 -1.08 -40.73 6.41
C HIS A 286 -2.25 -39.80 6.03
N ILE A 287 -2.16 -38.51 6.34
CA ILE A 287 -3.14 -37.50 5.90
C ILE A 287 -3.24 -37.48 4.37
N CYS A 288 -2.10 -37.41 3.67
CA CYS A 288 -2.09 -37.42 2.21
C CYS A 288 -2.67 -38.72 1.63
N SER A 289 -2.39 -39.87 2.25
CA SER A 289 -2.95 -41.17 1.84
C SER A 289 -4.48 -41.17 1.93
N GLN A 290 -5.04 -40.71 3.04
CA GLN A 290 -6.50 -40.66 3.21
C GLN A 290 -7.17 -39.61 2.32
N LEU A 291 -6.52 -38.48 2.07
CA LEU A 291 -7.02 -37.52 1.08
C LEU A 291 -7.01 -38.13 -0.33
N ARG A 292 -6.00 -38.93 -0.68
CA ARG A 292 -5.94 -39.64 -1.97
C ARG A 292 -7.01 -40.73 -2.12
N GLU A 293 -7.47 -41.34 -1.03
CA GLU A 293 -8.63 -42.24 -1.07
C GLU A 293 -9.92 -41.50 -1.44
N LEU A 294 -10.05 -40.22 -1.06
CA LEU A 294 -11.18 -39.36 -1.43
C LEU A 294 -11.08 -38.81 -2.85
N ASN A 295 -9.87 -38.42 -3.27
CA ASN A 295 -9.58 -38.00 -4.64
C ASN A 295 -8.14 -38.40 -5.01
N PRO A 296 -7.95 -39.39 -5.91
CA PRO A 296 -6.63 -39.94 -6.22
C PRO A 296 -5.69 -38.93 -6.89
N ASN A 297 -6.23 -37.85 -7.46
CA ASN A 297 -5.50 -36.85 -8.24
C ASN A 297 -4.97 -35.67 -7.41
N ILE A 298 -5.11 -35.69 -6.07
CA ILE A 298 -4.59 -34.63 -5.20
C ILE A 298 -3.06 -34.53 -5.30
N VAL A 299 -2.56 -33.30 -5.44
CA VAL A 299 -1.14 -32.98 -5.41
C VAL A 299 -0.71 -32.60 -3.99
N ALA A 300 0.11 -33.44 -3.37
CA ALA A 300 0.69 -33.14 -2.05
C ALA A 300 1.95 -32.28 -2.23
N LEU A 301 1.85 -30.98 -1.94
CA LEU A 301 2.92 -30.01 -2.21
C LEU A 301 3.83 -29.73 -1.01
N GLY A 302 3.51 -30.23 0.19
CA GLY A 302 4.33 -30.03 1.40
C GLY A 302 5.81 -30.39 1.20
N ARG A 303 6.09 -31.51 0.51
CA ARG A 303 7.44 -32.03 0.26
C ARG A 303 8.29 -31.15 -0.66
N LEU A 304 7.66 -30.36 -1.54
CA LEU A 304 8.36 -29.42 -2.42
C LEU A 304 9.11 -28.34 -1.62
N TYR A 305 8.52 -27.87 -0.52
CA TYR A 305 9.08 -26.79 0.30
C TYR A 305 10.13 -27.29 1.30
N THR A 306 10.23 -28.60 1.51
CA THR A 306 11.21 -29.25 2.41
C THR A 306 12.31 -29.98 1.65
N ILE A 307 12.30 -29.96 0.31
CA ILE A 307 13.22 -30.74 -0.53
C ILE A 307 14.68 -30.39 -0.25
N ALA A 308 15.01 -29.12 0.01
CA ALA A 308 16.37 -28.70 0.31
C ALA A 308 16.88 -29.25 1.64
N ASP A 309 16.03 -29.27 2.66
CA ASP A 309 16.36 -29.83 3.98
C ASP A 309 16.54 -31.35 3.90
N ALA A 310 15.60 -32.04 3.27
CA ALA A 310 15.65 -33.50 3.10
C ALA A 310 16.86 -33.95 2.25
N ALA A 311 17.10 -33.28 1.12
CA ALA A 311 18.20 -33.59 0.21
C ALA A 311 19.56 -33.30 0.85
N LEU A 312 19.68 -32.22 1.62
CA LEU A 312 20.87 -31.93 2.41
C LEU A 312 21.17 -33.07 3.39
N HIS A 313 20.18 -33.48 4.19
CA HIS A 313 20.40 -34.51 5.20
C HIS A 313 20.76 -35.86 4.57
N ALA A 314 20.09 -36.22 3.46
CA ALA A 314 20.38 -37.44 2.72
C ALA A 314 21.81 -37.45 2.16
N GLY A 315 22.27 -36.33 1.59
CA GLY A 315 23.63 -36.16 1.09
C GLY A 315 24.66 -36.19 2.23
N VAL A 316 24.53 -35.30 3.21
CA VAL A 316 25.51 -35.12 4.30
C VAL A 316 25.72 -36.41 5.09
N LYS A 317 24.69 -37.24 5.25
CA LYS A 317 24.76 -38.56 5.89
C LYS A 317 25.75 -39.52 5.20
N GLN A 318 26.06 -39.32 3.92
CA GLN A 318 27.02 -40.15 3.16
C GLN A 318 28.47 -39.64 3.22
N LEU A 319 28.71 -38.46 3.80
CA LEU A 319 30.07 -37.92 3.96
C LEU A 319 30.70 -38.39 5.28
N SER A 320 32.02 -38.22 5.40
CA SER A 320 32.79 -38.64 6.59
C SER A 320 32.16 -38.15 7.90
N ASN A 321 32.01 -39.05 8.87
CA ASN A 321 31.57 -38.73 10.23
C ASN A 321 32.43 -37.63 10.86
N GLN A 322 33.72 -37.54 10.52
CA GLN A 322 34.66 -36.57 11.08
C GLN A 322 34.22 -35.11 10.86
N ALA A 323 33.62 -34.78 9.72
CA ALA A 323 33.14 -33.42 9.50
C ALA A 323 31.91 -33.11 10.36
N GLN A 324 31.01 -34.09 10.55
CA GLN A 324 29.83 -33.94 11.40
C GLN A 324 30.20 -33.92 12.89
N GLU A 325 31.15 -34.74 13.29
CA GLU A 325 31.73 -34.81 14.63
C GLU A 325 32.41 -33.48 14.98
N LEU A 326 33.22 -32.91 14.08
CA LEU A 326 33.82 -31.58 14.29
C LEU A 326 32.76 -30.50 14.58
N MET A 327 31.64 -30.51 13.84
CA MET A 327 30.55 -29.56 14.08
C MET A 327 29.89 -29.76 15.45
N ALA A 328 29.64 -31.02 15.81
CA ALA A 328 29.06 -31.38 17.10
C ALA A 328 30.01 -31.04 18.27
N ASP A 329 31.30 -31.28 18.09
CA ASP A 329 32.35 -31.01 19.08
C ASP A 329 32.54 -29.52 19.32
N ILE A 330 32.59 -28.70 18.26
CA ILE A 330 32.65 -27.23 18.37
C ILE A 330 31.42 -26.68 19.09
N HIS A 331 30.22 -27.20 18.78
CA HIS A 331 29.00 -26.79 19.46
C HIS A 331 29.00 -27.21 20.94
N ALA A 332 29.36 -28.46 21.25
CA ALA A 332 29.44 -28.96 22.62
C ALA A 332 30.49 -28.19 23.45
N TYR A 333 31.62 -27.83 22.85
CA TYR A 333 32.63 -26.98 23.47
C TYR A 333 32.06 -25.59 23.77
N HIS A 334 31.40 -24.94 22.80
CA HIS A 334 30.77 -23.64 22.99
C HIS A 334 29.68 -23.64 24.09
N SER A 335 28.81 -24.67 24.13
CA SER A 335 27.76 -24.79 25.15
C SER A 335 28.30 -25.04 26.56
N SER A 336 29.51 -25.61 26.70
CA SER A 336 30.12 -25.95 27.99
C SER A 336 31.17 -24.94 28.48
N CYS A 337 31.59 -23.99 27.65
CA CYS A 337 32.63 -23.02 27.97
C CYS A 337 32.07 -21.78 28.70
N PRO A 338 32.61 -21.40 29.88
CA PRO A 338 32.13 -20.24 30.64
C PRO A 338 32.58 -18.89 30.08
N THR A 339 33.67 -18.87 29.30
CA THR A 339 34.20 -17.67 28.63
C THR A 339 33.66 -17.56 27.21
N LYS A 340 32.81 -16.57 26.96
CA LYS A 340 32.28 -16.30 25.61
C LYS A 340 33.41 -15.82 24.70
N ASN A 341 33.79 -16.63 23.72
CA ASN A 341 34.65 -16.19 22.61
C ASN A 341 33.76 -15.60 21.52
N ASP A 342 34.03 -14.36 21.12
CA ASP A 342 33.28 -13.64 20.09
C ASP A 342 33.25 -14.40 18.75
N ASN A 343 34.35 -15.08 18.37
CA ASN A 343 34.45 -15.88 17.14
C ASN A 343 33.60 -17.17 17.18
N LEU A 344 33.44 -17.79 18.36
CA LEU A 344 32.54 -18.94 18.51
C LEU A 344 31.07 -18.49 18.61
N SER A 345 30.81 -17.34 19.25
CA SER A 345 29.46 -16.78 19.37
C SER A 345 28.89 -16.33 18.01
N THR A 346 29.76 -15.80 17.13
CA THR A 346 29.43 -15.41 15.75
C THR A 346 29.17 -16.61 14.83
N LEU A 347 29.75 -17.78 15.13
CA LEU A 347 29.52 -19.04 14.43
C LEU A 347 28.08 -19.55 14.59
N PHE A 348 27.50 -19.40 15.80
CA PHE A 348 26.20 -19.97 16.18
C PHE A 348 25.03 -18.97 16.22
N GLY A 349 25.28 -17.65 16.31
CA GLY A 349 24.25 -16.60 16.25
C GLY A 349 23.41 -16.46 17.54
N SER A 350 22.52 -15.44 17.58
CA SER A 350 21.71 -15.07 18.77
C SER A 350 20.51 -15.95 19.08
N ASP A 351 20.12 -16.85 18.17
CA ASP A 351 18.83 -17.58 18.21
C ASP A 351 18.94 -19.03 18.70
N ILE A 352 20.11 -19.48 19.16
CA ILE A 352 20.29 -20.83 19.74
C ILE A 352 20.19 -20.72 21.26
N THR A 353 19.07 -21.18 21.83
CA THR A 353 18.94 -21.37 23.27
C THR A 353 19.97 -22.39 23.73
N ALA A 354 20.67 -22.10 24.83
CA ALA A 354 21.81 -22.88 25.35
C ALA A 354 21.51 -24.37 25.66
N ASP A 355 20.23 -24.78 25.66
CA ASP A 355 19.77 -26.10 26.09
C ASP A 355 19.42 -27.10 24.97
N SER A 356 19.55 -26.76 23.68
CA SER A 356 19.27 -27.72 22.58
C SER A 356 20.54 -28.31 21.97
N PRO A 357 20.70 -29.65 21.89
CA PRO A 357 21.82 -30.26 21.17
C PRO A 357 21.76 -29.86 19.68
N PHE A 358 22.91 -29.55 19.08
CA PHE A 358 23.00 -29.34 17.63
C PHE A 358 22.69 -30.66 16.91
N HIS A 359 21.43 -30.85 16.56
CA HIS A 359 21.02 -31.95 15.72
C HIS A 359 21.21 -31.56 14.26
N LEU A 360 21.69 -32.52 13.45
CA LEU A 360 21.71 -32.46 11.99
C LEU A 360 20.34 -32.11 11.37
N ASN A 361 19.25 -32.11 12.16
CA ASN A 361 17.91 -31.66 11.80
C ASN A 361 17.77 -30.13 11.63
N THR A 362 18.87 -29.43 11.35
CA THR A 362 18.93 -27.99 11.13
C THR A 362 18.55 -27.68 9.68
N SER A 363 17.81 -26.59 9.43
CA SER A 363 17.41 -26.17 8.07
C SER A 363 18.63 -25.98 7.15
N CYS A 364 18.49 -26.30 5.88
CA CYS A 364 19.51 -26.25 4.83
C CYS A 364 20.23 -24.91 4.77
N LEU A 365 19.48 -23.81 4.87
CA LEU A 365 20.04 -22.46 4.91
C LEU A 365 21.05 -22.29 6.06
N ARG A 366 20.64 -22.65 7.27
CA ARG A 366 21.49 -22.53 8.47
C ARG A 366 22.74 -23.41 8.36
N PHE A 367 22.60 -24.63 7.85
CA PHE A 367 23.74 -25.52 7.65
C PHE A 367 24.72 -24.95 6.61
N CYS A 368 24.24 -24.45 5.47
CA CYS A 368 25.09 -23.84 4.46
C CYS A 368 25.79 -22.59 5.00
N MET A 369 25.08 -21.71 5.70
CA MET A 369 25.67 -20.52 6.35
C MET A 369 26.75 -20.91 7.36
N PHE A 370 26.53 -21.98 8.11
CA PHE A 370 27.49 -22.49 9.08
C PHE A 370 28.76 -23.03 8.40
N VAL A 371 28.62 -23.84 7.33
CA VAL A 371 29.74 -24.34 6.53
C VAL A 371 30.57 -23.18 5.95
N THR A 372 29.92 -22.17 5.37
CA THR A 372 30.59 -20.97 4.84
C THR A 372 31.35 -20.23 5.94
N LYS A 373 30.70 -19.96 7.09
CA LYS A 373 31.35 -19.28 8.22
C LYS A 373 32.56 -20.05 8.76
N ILE A 374 32.45 -21.38 8.94
CA ILE A 374 33.59 -22.20 9.38
C ILE A 374 34.78 -22.06 8.43
N LEU A 375 34.55 -22.02 7.12
CA LEU A 375 35.61 -21.84 6.14
C LEU A 375 36.22 -20.43 6.18
N GLU A 376 35.40 -19.40 6.39
CA GLU A 376 35.84 -18.00 6.52
C GLU A 376 36.78 -17.81 7.71
N ILE A 377 36.43 -18.37 8.87
CA ILE A 377 37.22 -18.26 10.11
C ILE A 377 38.12 -19.46 10.39
N TRP A 378 38.37 -20.32 9.39
CA TRP A 378 39.09 -21.59 9.59
C TRP A 378 40.46 -21.39 10.24
N THR A 379 41.25 -20.42 9.75
CA THR A 379 42.59 -20.12 10.25
C THR A 379 42.54 -19.63 11.70
N ASP A 380 41.55 -18.81 12.04
CA ASP A 380 41.38 -18.28 13.39
C ASP A 380 40.94 -19.37 14.38
N LEU A 381 40.09 -20.30 13.94
CA LEU A 381 39.73 -21.49 14.72
C LEU A 381 40.95 -22.38 14.98
N VAL A 382 41.77 -22.64 13.96
CA VAL A 382 43.02 -23.40 14.14
C VAL A 382 43.92 -22.71 15.15
N LEU A 383 44.15 -21.39 15.04
CA LEU A 383 44.97 -20.64 15.98
C LEU A 383 44.41 -20.66 17.40
N TYR A 384 43.10 -20.48 17.54
CA TYR A 384 42.42 -20.50 18.84
C TYR A 384 42.59 -21.84 19.55
N PHE A 385 42.23 -22.94 18.89
CA PHE A 385 42.33 -24.28 19.48
C PHE A 385 43.78 -24.79 19.59
N SER A 386 44.74 -24.21 18.85
CA SER A 386 46.17 -24.48 19.03
C SER A 386 46.78 -23.75 20.24
N SER A 387 46.11 -22.72 20.76
CA SER A 387 46.60 -21.87 21.86
C SER A 387 46.03 -22.21 23.25
N GLY A 388 45.05 -23.11 23.32
CA GLY A 388 44.38 -23.47 24.57
C GLY A 388 45.19 -24.46 25.42
N ASP A 389 45.53 -24.08 26.65
CA ASP A 389 46.16 -24.97 27.63
C ASP A 389 45.18 -26.05 28.13
N ASP A 390 45.60 -27.30 27.97
CA ASP A 390 45.17 -28.53 28.69
C ASP A 390 43.71 -29.05 28.66
N ASP A 391 42.83 -28.58 27.75
CA ASP A 391 41.54 -29.24 27.50
C ASP A 391 41.63 -30.33 26.41
N ASP A 392 41.36 -31.59 26.76
CA ASP A 392 41.34 -32.72 25.84
C ASP A 392 40.34 -32.55 24.69
N LYS A 393 39.22 -31.83 24.91
CA LYS A 393 38.25 -31.53 23.84
C LYS A 393 38.79 -30.49 22.85
N ALA A 394 39.49 -29.47 23.34
CA ALA A 394 40.14 -28.47 22.49
C ALA A 394 41.24 -29.10 21.63
N LYS A 395 42.03 -30.02 22.20
CA LYS A 395 43.06 -30.80 21.48
C LYS A 395 42.43 -31.69 20.40
N LEU A 396 41.29 -32.34 20.69
CA LEU A 396 40.54 -33.13 19.71
C LEU A 396 40.04 -32.26 18.54
N ILE A 397 39.42 -31.12 18.82
CA ILE A 397 38.94 -30.17 17.80
C ILE A 397 40.12 -29.64 16.95
N CYS A 398 41.24 -29.29 17.59
CA CYS A 398 42.44 -28.85 16.90
C CYS A 398 42.98 -29.90 15.93
N SER A 399 43.02 -31.18 16.35
CA SER A 399 43.47 -32.28 15.49
C SER A 399 42.59 -32.47 14.25
N GLN A 400 41.28 -32.29 14.40
CA GLN A 400 40.32 -32.35 13.29
C GLN A 400 40.43 -31.16 12.33
N LEU A 401 40.64 -29.94 12.84
CA LEU A 401 40.84 -28.72 12.02
C LEU A 401 42.17 -28.71 11.24
N GLN A 402 43.17 -29.45 11.74
CA GLN A 402 44.46 -29.64 11.07
C GLN A 402 44.42 -30.76 10.01
N ASP A 403 43.39 -31.62 10.01
CA ASP A 403 43.26 -32.67 8.98
C ASP A 403 42.84 -32.03 7.63
N PRO A 404 43.71 -32.09 6.60
CA PRO A 404 43.42 -31.54 5.27
C PRO A 404 42.20 -32.22 4.61
N LYS A 405 41.86 -33.46 4.97
CA LYS A 405 40.67 -34.16 4.47
C LYS A 405 39.40 -33.48 4.96
N VAL A 406 39.35 -33.11 6.24
CA VAL A 406 38.20 -32.44 6.85
C VAL A 406 37.98 -31.08 6.19
N ARG A 407 39.05 -30.28 6.02
CA ARG A 407 38.97 -29.00 5.31
C ARG A 407 38.48 -29.15 3.88
N ALA A 408 38.97 -30.15 3.14
CA ALA A 408 38.53 -30.44 1.78
C ALA A 408 37.04 -30.85 1.72
N THR A 409 36.53 -31.59 2.72
CA THR A 409 35.11 -31.92 2.83
C THR A 409 34.23 -30.68 3.05
N PHE A 410 34.65 -29.73 3.89
CA PHE A 410 33.93 -28.46 4.07
C PHE A 410 33.95 -27.61 2.80
N MET A 411 35.09 -27.52 2.11
CA MET A 411 35.19 -26.82 0.82
C MET A 411 34.31 -27.44 -0.25
N PHE A 412 34.22 -28.78 -0.31
CA PHE A 412 33.29 -29.49 -1.18
C PHE A 412 31.83 -29.14 -0.83
N LEU A 413 31.45 -29.23 0.45
CA LEU A 413 30.09 -28.93 0.92
C LEU A 413 29.65 -27.51 0.57
N GLU A 414 30.52 -26.52 0.75
CA GLU A 414 30.23 -25.12 0.40
C GLU A 414 29.81 -24.96 -1.06
N GLN A 415 30.44 -25.71 -1.98
CA GLN A 415 30.18 -25.61 -3.41
C GLN A 415 29.01 -26.50 -3.85
N ALA A 416 28.98 -27.74 -3.37
CA ALA A 416 27.96 -28.74 -3.73
C ALA A 416 26.55 -28.36 -3.24
N LEU A 417 26.45 -27.57 -2.16
CA LEU A 417 25.18 -27.14 -1.58
C LEU A 417 24.63 -25.81 -2.15
N LYS A 418 25.39 -25.10 -3.02
CA LYS A 418 24.94 -23.82 -3.59
C LYS A 418 23.59 -23.89 -4.30
N PRO A 419 23.29 -24.91 -5.14
CA PRO A 419 21.97 -25.03 -5.76
C PRO A 419 20.82 -25.14 -4.74
N LEU A 420 21.00 -25.92 -3.67
CA LEU A 420 20.01 -26.03 -2.59
C LEU A 420 19.89 -24.74 -1.77
N LEU A 421 21.01 -24.05 -1.51
CA LEU A 421 21.01 -22.77 -0.81
C LEU A 421 20.25 -21.69 -1.58
N ASN A 422 20.45 -21.62 -2.90
CA ASN A 422 19.73 -20.66 -3.76
C ASN A 422 18.23 -20.92 -3.72
N PHE A 423 17.83 -22.19 -3.91
CA PHE A 423 16.44 -22.61 -3.79
C PHE A 423 15.83 -22.23 -2.42
N GLN A 424 16.56 -22.47 -1.32
CA GLN A 424 16.11 -22.14 0.04
C GLN A 424 16.05 -20.62 0.32
N ARG A 425 16.91 -19.81 -0.30
CA ARG A 425 16.86 -18.35 -0.18
C ARG A 425 15.65 -17.77 -0.89
N HIS A 426 15.29 -18.27 -2.07
CA HIS A 426 14.07 -17.83 -2.77
C HIS A 426 12.80 -18.12 -1.95
N LEU A 427 12.79 -19.21 -1.17
CA LEU A 427 11.71 -19.51 -0.22
C LEU A 427 11.56 -18.49 0.93
N GLN A 428 12.64 -17.81 1.32
CA GLN A 428 12.67 -16.96 2.54
C GLN A 428 12.71 -15.44 2.28
N THR A 429 13.19 -14.99 1.12
CA THR A 429 13.55 -13.56 0.90
C THR A 429 12.35 -12.66 0.52
N GLN A 430 11.11 -13.14 0.54
CA GLN A 430 9.99 -12.45 -0.14
C GLN A 430 8.84 -12.09 0.81
N GLY A 431 8.76 -10.81 1.18
CA GLY A 431 7.77 -10.24 2.11
C GLY A 431 6.38 -9.93 1.53
N LYS A 432 6.06 -10.38 0.32
CA LYS A 432 4.73 -10.25 -0.30
C LYS A 432 4.44 -11.51 -1.12
N SER A 433 3.28 -12.15 -0.92
CA SER A 433 2.85 -13.32 -1.69
C SER A 433 2.68 -12.93 -3.17
N CYS A 434 3.59 -13.33 -4.06
CA CYS A 434 3.50 -13.07 -5.50
C CYS A 434 3.56 -14.37 -6.31
N PRO A 435 2.67 -14.61 -7.29
CA PRO A 435 2.69 -15.79 -8.15
C PRO A 435 3.92 -15.93 -9.04
N SER A 436 4.64 -14.83 -9.33
CA SER A 436 5.96 -14.89 -9.97
C SER A 436 6.94 -15.76 -9.17
N ASP A 437 6.77 -15.79 -7.86
CA ASP A 437 7.63 -16.56 -6.96
C ASP A 437 7.33 -18.05 -7.06
N MET A 438 6.07 -18.42 -7.32
CA MET A 438 5.68 -19.78 -7.61
C MET A 438 6.25 -20.28 -8.95
N LEU A 439 6.29 -19.43 -9.98
CA LEU A 439 6.87 -19.78 -11.28
C LEU A 439 8.36 -20.07 -11.18
N LEU A 440 9.11 -19.15 -10.56
CA LEU A 440 10.53 -19.30 -10.32
C LEU A 440 10.83 -20.54 -9.47
N MET A 441 10.03 -20.77 -8.43
CA MET A 441 10.11 -21.97 -7.59
C MET A 441 9.94 -23.28 -8.37
N LEU A 442 8.90 -23.38 -9.21
CA LEU A 442 8.63 -24.58 -10.01
C LEU A 442 9.74 -24.82 -11.03
N GLU A 443 10.29 -23.75 -11.61
CA GLU A 443 11.42 -23.81 -12.53
C GLU A 443 12.72 -24.21 -11.83
N GLU A 444 13.03 -23.65 -10.66
CA GLU A 444 14.22 -24.03 -9.88
C GLU A 444 14.14 -25.46 -9.37
N ALA A 445 12.98 -25.88 -8.85
CA ALA A 445 12.75 -27.27 -8.43
C ALA A 445 12.93 -28.25 -9.59
N SER A 446 12.46 -27.88 -10.79
CA SER A 446 12.70 -28.62 -12.04
C SER A 446 14.19 -28.71 -12.39
N ASN A 447 14.94 -27.63 -12.15
CA ASN A 447 16.37 -27.54 -12.47
C ASN A 447 17.30 -28.24 -11.45
N LEU A 448 16.86 -28.46 -10.20
CA LEU A 448 17.67 -29.16 -9.18
C LEU A 448 18.07 -30.57 -9.63
N LEU A 449 17.13 -31.38 -10.12
CA LEU A 449 17.44 -32.72 -10.65
C LEU A 449 18.40 -32.66 -11.84
N CYS A 450 18.17 -31.74 -12.79
CA CYS A 450 19.05 -31.56 -13.93
C CYS A 450 20.48 -31.22 -13.50
N THR A 451 20.62 -30.33 -12.52
CA THR A 451 21.90 -29.86 -12.00
C THR A 451 22.66 -31.00 -11.31
N TYR A 452 22.03 -31.69 -10.37
CA TYR A 452 22.72 -32.73 -9.60
C TYR A 452 23.01 -34.00 -10.41
N THR A 453 22.13 -34.38 -11.34
CA THR A 453 22.43 -35.50 -12.26
C THR A 453 23.66 -35.21 -13.13
N SER A 454 23.85 -33.97 -13.56
CA SER A 454 25.01 -33.57 -14.37
C SER A 454 26.35 -33.65 -13.62
N TYR A 455 26.35 -33.65 -12.29
CA TYR A 455 27.57 -33.67 -11.47
C TYR A 455 28.25 -35.04 -11.41
N PHE A 456 27.52 -36.13 -11.66
CA PHE A 456 28.06 -37.49 -11.54
C PHE A 456 27.59 -38.49 -12.61
N LEU A 457 26.55 -38.20 -13.40
CA LEU A 457 26.11 -39.06 -14.51
C LEU A 457 26.64 -38.56 -15.85
N ARG A 458 26.84 -39.49 -16.80
CA ARG A 458 27.13 -39.14 -18.20
C ARG A 458 25.92 -38.43 -18.82
N PRO A 459 26.11 -37.47 -19.75
CA PRO A 459 25.01 -36.67 -20.31
C PRO A 459 23.82 -37.47 -20.88
N GLU A 460 24.11 -38.59 -21.54
CA GLU A 460 23.10 -39.50 -22.10
C GLU A 460 22.29 -40.22 -20.99
N ASP A 461 22.98 -40.63 -19.92
CA ASP A 461 22.37 -41.31 -18.78
C ASP A 461 21.60 -40.37 -17.87
N ALA A 462 22.08 -39.13 -17.68
CA ALA A 462 21.35 -38.07 -17.01
C ALA A 462 20.03 -37.77 -17.75
N SER A 463 20.10 -37.62 -19.08
CA SER A 463 18.91 -37.39 -19.92
C SER A 463 17.92 -38.56 -19.87
N ARG A 464 18.44 -39.80 -19.79
CA ARG A 464 17.62 -41.00 -19.63
C ARG A 464 16.97 -41.08 -18.24
N TYR A 465 17.73 -40.79 -17.18
CA TYR A 465 17.22 -40.77 -15.81
C TYR A 465 16.12 -39.71 -15.62
N LEU A 466 16.29 -38.50 -16.18
CA LEU A 466 15.27 -37.44 -16.13
C LEU A 466 13.96 -37.82 -16.84
N LYS A 467 13.99 -38.82 -17.75
CA LYS A 467 12.79 -39.36 -18.42
C LYS A 467 12.20 -40.55 -17.68
N GLU A 468 13.02 -41.51 -17.30
CA GLU A 468 12.59 -42.83 -16.81
C GLU A 468 12.49 -42.92 -15.29
N HIS A 469 13.21 -42.05 -14.56
CA HIS A 469 13.34 -42.05 -13.09
C HIS A 469 13.78 -43.40 -12.50
N ASP A 470 14.50 -44.21 -13.28
CA ASP A 470 15.00 -45.51 -12.85
C ASP A 470 16.15 -45.36 -11.84
N ALA A 471 15.90 -45.73 -10.59
CA ALA A 471 16.88 -45.70 -9.51
C ALA A 471 18.12 -46.57 -9.77
N HIS A 472 18.04 -47.57 -10.67
CA HIS A 472 19.19 -48.37 -11.07
C HIS A 472 20.23 -47.55 -11.85
N ILE A 473 19.81 -46.50 -12.56
CA ILE A 473 20.73 -45.60 -13.27
C ILE A 473 21.63 -44.85 -12.28
N LEU A 474 21.07 -44.41 -11.14
CA LEU A 474 21.84 -43.70 -10.10
C LEU A 474 22.90 -44.58 -9.45
N LYS A 475 22.63 -45.88 -9.26
CA LYS A 475 23.50 -46.79 -8.49
C LYS A 475 24.57 -47.49 -9.33
N ASN A 476 24.38 -47.59 -10.64
CA ASN A 476 25.25 -48.38 -11.49
C ASN A 476 26.46 -47.56 -11.99
N LYS A 477 27.66 -47.98 -11.54
CA LYS A 477 28.95 -47.35 -11.88
C LYS A 477 29.22 -47.21 -13.39
N LYS A 478 28.54 -47.99 -14.25
CA LYS A 478 28.68 -47.89 -15.72
C LYS A 478 28.10 -46.59 -16.29
N PHE A 479 27.19 -45.94 -15.58
CA PHE A 479 26.51 -44.71 -16.03
C PHE A 479 27.12 -43.43 -15.44
N HIS A 480 28.09 -43.58 -14.54
CA HIS A 480 28.75 -42.48 -13.85
C HIS A 480 29.86 -41.87 -14.71
N LEU A 481 30.15 -40.59 -14.47
CA LEU A 481 31.32 -39.92 -15.04
C LEU A 481 32.61 -40.60 -14.60
N SER A 482 33.65 -40.54 -15.44
CA SER A 482 34.95 -41.09 -15.06
C SER A 482 35.55 -40.29 -13.89
N ASN A 483 36.41 -40.91 -13.08
CA ASN A 483 37.01 -40.26 -11.90
C ASN A 483 37.63 -38.85 -12.12
N PRO A 484 38.21 -38.48 -13.29
CA PRO A 484 38.66 -37.12 -13.55
C PRO A 484 37.57 -36.12 -13.97
N GLU A 485 36.34 -36.58 -14.25
CA GLU A 485 35.21 -35.76 -14.71
C GLU A 485 34.13 -35.56 -13.62
N LEU A 486 34.23 -36.27 -12.50
CA LEU A 486 33.32 -36.12 -11.34
C LEU A 486 33.44 -34.72 -10.73
N SER A 487 32.32 -34.01 -10.58
CA SER A 487 32.31 -32.64 -10.05
C SER A 487 32.62 -32.59 -8.54
N LEU A 488 33.85 -32.28 -8.16
CA LEU A 488 34.25 -32.02 -6.77
C LEU A 488 33.87 -30.61 -6.27
N GLY A 489 32.94 -29.93 -6.93
CA GLY A 489 32.53 -28.56 -6.59
C GLY A 489 33.47 -27.46 -7.13
N GLY A 490 34.39 -27.82 -8.03
CA GLY A 490 35.27 -26.89 -8.75
C GLY A 490 36.77 -27.18 -8.59
N LYS A 491 37.62 -26.52 -9.41
CA LYS A 491 39.08 -26.74 -9.41
C LYS A 491 39.77 -26.42 -8.09
N VAL A 492 39.15 -25.62 -7.23
CA VAL A 492 39.72 -25.15 -5.95
C VAL A 492 39.95 -26.31 -4.97
N VAL A 493 39.03 -27.29 -4.91
CA VAL A 493 39.15 -28.46 -4.02
C VAL A 493 40.24 -29.40 -4.53
N GLU A 494 40.29 -29.62 -5.84
CA GLU A 494 41.32 -30.43 -6.50
C GLU A 494 42.71 -29.83 -6.34
N ASP A 495 42.85 -28.53 -6.60
CA ASP A 495 44.11 -27.80 -6.45
C ASP A 495 44.58 -27.80 -4.99
N PHE A 496 43.66 -27.70 -4.02
CA PHE A 496 43.99 -27.77 -2.60
C PHE A 496 44.54 -29.14 -2.22
N LEU A 497 43.86 -30.22 -2.60
CA LEU A 497 44.29 -31.58 -2.29
C LEU A 497 45.61 -31.94 -3.00
N ASN A 498 45.76 -31.54 -4.26
CA ASN A 498 46.97 -31.77 -5.05
C ASN A 498 48.20 -30.98 -4.54
N LYS A 499 47.98 -29.85 -3.85
CA LYS A 499 49.04 -29.04 -3.23
C LYS A 499 49.34 -29.42 -1.78
N SER A 500 48.44 -30.16 -1.12
CA SER A 500 48.60 -30.62 0.26
C SER A 500 49.36 -31.95 0.34
N GLU A 501 49.92 -32.29 1.50
CA GLU A 501 50.51 -33.63 1.79
C GLU A 501 49.46 -34.77 1.80
N ALA A 502 48.20 -34.49 1.42
CA ALA A 502 47.06 -35.42 1.46
C ALA A 502 46.57 -35.86 0.06
N ALA A 503 47.45 -35.87 -0.95
CA ALA A 503 47.13 -36.38 -2.29
C ALA A 503 46.57 -37.82 -2.26
N ASP A 504 47.04 -38.65 -1.31
CA ASP A 504 46.58 -40.03 -1.10
C ASP A 504 45.12 -40.13 -0.61
N ALA A 505 44.52 -39.03 -0.13
CA ALA A 505 43.13 -38.97 0.33
C ALA A 505 42.11 -38.77 -0.80
N LEU A 506 42.57 -38.32 -1.98
CA LEU A 506 41.71 -37.93 -3.09
C LEU A 506 40.80 -39.07 -3.61
N PRO A 507 41.25 -40.34 -3.73
CA PRO A 507 40.39 -41.44 -4.17
C PRO A 507 39.23 -41.72 -3.21
N LEU A 508 39.49 -41.68 -1.90
CA LEU A 508 38.48 -41.92 -0.86
C LEU A 508 37.44 -40.79 -0.84
N LEU A 509 37.87 -39.54 -0.97
CA LEU A 509 36.96 -38.40 -1.05
C LEU A 509 36.07 -38.48 -2.29
N LYS A 510 36.60 -38.92 -3.44
CA LYS A 510 35.79 -39.10 -4.67
C LYS A 510 34.69 -40.15 -4.50
N GLU A 511 34.94 -41.25 -3.78
CA GLU A 511 33.92 -42.26 -3.48
C GLU A 511 32.82 -41.71 -2.54
N GLN A 512 33.21 -40.91 -1.54
CA GLN A 512 32.27 -40.23 -0.64
C GLN A 512 31.43 -39.18 -1.36
N VAL A 513 32.02 -38.38 -2.26
CA VAL A 513 31.32 -37.38 -3.08
C VAL A 513 30.31 -38.04 -4.03
N LEU A 514 30.68 -39.17 -4.65
CA LEU A 514 29.77 -39.93 -5.49
C LEU A 514 28.57 -40.45 -4.68
N SER A 515 28.82 -41.01 -3.49
CA SER A 515 27.76 -41.48 -2.58
C SER A 515 26.84 -40.34 -2.12
N PHE A 516 27.43 -39.17 -1.84
CA PHE A 516 26.70 -37.94 -1.51
C PHE A 516 25.74 -37.54 -2.64
N TYR A 517 26.22 -37.42 -3.89
CA TYR A 517 25.35 -37.02 -5.00
C TYR A 517 24.28 -38.05 -5.32
N ILE A 518 24.56 -39.35 -5.20
CA ILE A 518 23.56 -40.41 -5.41
C ILE A 518 22.43 -40.28 -4.38
N ALA A 519 22.77 -40.15 -3.10
CA ALA A 519 21.77 -40.04 -2.03
C ALA A 519 20.97 -38.73 -2.12
N LEU A 520 21.66 -37.62 -2.39
CA LEU A 520 21.03 -36.30 -2.55
C LEU A 520 20.08 -36.29 -3.76
N THR A 521 20.54 -36.75 -4.93
CA THR A 521 19.73 -36.78 -6.16
C THR A 521 18.54 -37.74 -6.04
N GLY A 522 18.75 -38.91 -5.42
CA GLY A 522 17.67 -39.86 -5.13
C GLY A 522 16.60 -39.25 -4.23
N CYS A 523 17.01 -38.54 -3.18
CA CYS A 523 16.09 -37.86 -2.28
C CYS A 523 15.29 -36.75 -3.00
N ILE A 524 15.94 -35.91 -3.82
CA ILE A 524 15.24 -34.89 -4.62
C ILE A 524 14.19 -35.56 -5.53
N ALA A 525 14.54 -36.66 -6.19
CA ALA A 525 13.61 -37.37 -7.09
C ALA A 525 12.40 -37.97 -6.35
N GLU A 526 12.58 -38.44 -5.10
CA GLU A 526 11.52 -39.02 -4.28
C GLU A 526 10.60 -37.96 -3.63
N GLU A 527 11.11 -36.77 -3.36
CA GLU A 527 10.38 -35.66 -2.72
C GLU A 527 9.59 -34.81 -3.73
N LEU A 528 9.95 -34.82 -5.01
CA LEU A 528 9.26 -34.02 -6.03
C LEU A 528 7.82 -34.52 -6.26
N PRO A 529 6.81 -33.63 -6.18
CA PRO A 529 5.39 -34.00 -6.26
C PRO A 529 4.92 -34.34 -7.67
N LEU A 530 5.62 -33.81 -8.68
CA LEU A 530 5.34 -33.97 -10.11
C LEU A 530 6.65 -34.20 -10.85
N SER A 531 6.59 -34.84 -12.02
CA SER A 531 7.78 -35.03 -12.84
C SER A 531 8.34 -33.69 -13.31
N ASN A 532 9.65 -33.64 -13.54
CA ASN A 532 10.35 -32.45 -14.04
C ASN A 532 9.65 -31.83 -15.27
N LYS A 533 9.23 -32.67 -16.23
CA LYS A 533 8.51 -32.23 -17.44
C LYS A 533 7.19 -31.51 -17.11
N LEU A 534 6.45 -31.98 -16.11
CA LEU A 534 5.17 -31.39 -15.71
C LEU A 534 5.37 -30.08 -14.95
N LEU A 535 6.35 -30.00 -14.04
CA LEU A 535 6.68 -28.76 -13.33
C LEU A 535 7.06 -27.64 -14.31
N ARG A 536 7.90 -27.97 -15.29
CA ARG A 536 8.25 -27.05 -16.39
C ARG A 536 7.04 -26.64 -17.21
N SER A 537 6.15 -27.58 -17.54
CA SER A 537 4.94 -27.30 -18.31
C SER A 537 3.97 -26.39 -17.54
N ILE A 538 3.86 -26.53 -16.21
CA ILE A 538 3.07 -25.64 -15.35
C ILE A 538 3.66 -24.23 -15.34
N ALA A 539 4.98 -24.11 -15.17
CA ALA A 539 5.67 -22.82 -15.18
C ALA A 539 5.49 -22.11 -16.53
N GLN A 540 5.63 -22.84 -17.65
CA GLN A 540 5.41 -22.32 -19.00
C GLN A 540 3.95 -21.93 -19.26
N LEU A 541 2.98 -22.72 -18.79
CA LEU A 541 1.55 -22.41 -18.95
C LEU A 541 1.19 -21.13 -18.19
N LEU A 542 1.59 -21.03 -16.93
CA LEU A 542 1.23 -19.90 -16.07
C LEU A 542 1.98 -18.62 -16.43
N ASN A 543 3.12 -18.69 -17.15
CA ASN A 543 3.83 -17.53 -17.68
C ASN A 543 3.25 -17.10 -19.06
N PRO A 544 2.60 -15.92 -19.17
CA PRO A 544 2.01 -15.46 -20.44
C PRO A 544 3.03 -15.36 -21.57
N HIS A 545 4.30 -15.06 -21.25
CA HIS A 545 5.38 -14.91 -22.23
C HIS A 545 5.85 -16.23 -22.84
N SER A 546 5.59 -17.37 -22.18
CA SER A 546 6.00 -18.71 -22.63
C SER A 546 4.86 -19.47 -23.35
N ARG A 547 3.75 -18.79 -23.63
CA ARG A 547 2.53 -19.37 -24.22
C ARG A 547 2.74 -20.15 -25.52
N LEU A 548 3.65 -19.69 -26.38
CA LEU A 548 3.96 -20.34 -27.67
C LEU A 548 4.94 -21.52 -27.54
N GLU A 549 5.64 -21.66 -26.40
CA GLU A 549 6.61 -22.74 -26.18
C GLU A 549 5.94 -24.07 -25.80
N LEU A 550 4.69 -24.01 -25.35
CA LEU A 550 3.98 -25.15 -24.80
C LEU A 550 3.10 -25.83 -25.87
N THR A 551 3.28 -27.15 -26.02
CA THR A 551 2.52 -27.93 -27.00
C THR A 551 1.16 -28.38 -26.44
N GLY A 552 0.14 -28.49 -27.30
CA GLY A 552 -1.17 -29.02 -26.90
C GLY A 552 -1.09 -30.42 -26.25
N LYS A 553 -0.14 -31.25 -26.71
CA LYS A 553 0.11 -32.57 -26.09
C LYS A 553 0.59 -32.46 -24.63
N ALA A 554 1.43 -31.48 -24.31
CA ALA A 554 1.87 -31.25 -22.93
C ALA A 554 0.72 -30.77 -22.03
N ILE A 555 -0.20 -29.97 -22.59
CA ILE A 555 -1.43 -29.55 -21.91
C ILE A 555 -2.38 -30.72 -21.66
N GLY A 556 -2.57 -31.60 -22.64
CA GLY A 556 -3.37 -32.82 -22.45
C GLY A 556 -2.78 -33.76 -21.39
N GLU A 557 -1.45 -33.91 -21.39
CA GLU A 557 -0.73 -34.64 -20.32
C GLU A 557 -0.96 -34.00 -18.94
N LEU A 558 -0.97 -32.65 -18.83
CA LEU A 558 -1.29 -31.94 -17.59
C LEU A 558 -2.74 -32.16 -17.15
N GLY A 559 -3.71 -32.05 -18.07
CA GLY A 559 -5.13 -32.26 -17.80
C GLY A 559 -5.41 -33.68 -17.31
N THR A 560 -4.79 -34.67 -17.95
CA THR A 560 -4.89 -36.09 -17.54
C THR A 560 -4.24 -36.32 -16.17
N LYS A 561 -3.03 -35.78 -15.93
CA LYS A 561 -2.29 -36.05 -14.69
C LYS A 561 -2.89 -35.35 -13.46
N LEU A 562 -3.57 -34.23 -13.65
CA LEU A 562 -4.30 -33.51 -12.61
C LEU A 562 -5.75 -34.00 -12.44
N GLY A 563 -6.17 -35.03 -13.20
CA GLY A 563 -7.51 -35.61 -13.06
C GLY A 563 -8.65 -34.76 -13.63
N LEU A 564 -8.34 -33.83 -14.52
CA LEU A 564 -9.30 -32.90 -15.13
C LEU A 564 -9.90 -33.46 -16.43
N CYS A 565 -9.15 -34.31 -17.13
CA CYS A 565 -9.60 -35.01 -18.34
C CYS A 565 -9.70 -36.51 -18.03
N ASN A 566 -10.92 -37.05 -18.02
CA ASN A 566 -11.19 -38.48 -17.79
C ASN A 566 -11.55 -39.21 -19.10
N SER A 567 -11.70 -38.47 -20.20
CA SER A 567 -12.02 -39.00 -21.53
C SER A 567 -11.17 -38.36 -22.63
N PRO A 568 -10.95 -39.04 -23.78
CA PRO A 568 -10.28 -38.46 -24.94
C PRO A 568 -10.99 -37.22 -25.51
N ASP A 569 -12.31 -37.10 -25.30
CA ASP A 569 -13.10 -35.95 -25.73
C ASP A 569 -12.79 -34.71 -24.89
N GLU A 570 -12.65 -34.86 -23.57
CA GLU A 570 -12.22 -33.77 -22.67
C GLU A 570 -10.77 -33.35 -22.92
N ASP A 571 -9.89 -34.30 -23.25
CA ASP A 571 -8.51 -34.02 -23.65
C ASP A 571 -8.45 -33.22 -24.96
N SER A 572 -9.25 -33.63 -25.95
CA SER A 572 -9.39 -32.90 -27.22
C SER A 572 -10.00 -31.52 -27.03
N GLN A 573 -11.00 -31.39 -26.14
CA GLN A 573 -11.60 -30.11 -25.77
C GLN A 573 -10.58 -29.19 -25.10
N LEU A 574 -9.81 -29.69 -24.14
CA LEU A 574 -8.76 -28.92 -23.46
C LEU A 574 -7.68 -28.44 -24.45
N MET A 575 -7.25 -29.29 -25.37
CA MET A 575 -6.28 -28.93 -26.41
C MET A 575 -6.84 -27.85 -27.35
N SER A 576 -8.12 -27.92 -27.72
CA SER A 576 -8.79 -26.92 -28.55
C SER A 576 -8.94 -25.57 -27.83
N GLU A 577 -9.40 -25.60 -26.57
CA GLU A 577 -9.55 -24.39 -25.74
C GLU A 577 -8.20 -23.71 -25.47
N PHE A 578 -7.13 -24.48 -25.29
CA PHE A 578 -5.78 -23.95 -25.19
C PHE A 578 -5.27 -23.35 -26.51
N LEU A 579 -5.61 -23.95 -27.66
CA LEU A 579 -5.28 -23.39 -28.97
C LEU A 579 -6.02 -22.07 -29.23
N GLU A 580 -7.30 -21.99 -28.83
CA GLU A 580 -8.06 -20.73 -28.86
C GLU A 580 -7.39 -19.67 -28.00
N TYR A 581 -6.94 -20.03 -26.77
CA TYR A 581 -6.12 -19.14 -25.97
C TYR A 581 -4.88 -18.73 -26.75
N GLN A 582 -4.08 -19.65 -27.32
CA GLN A 582 -2.87 -19.38 -28.11
C GLN A 582 -3.08 -18.44 -29.31
N LEU A 583 -4.24 -18.46 -29.95
CA LEU A 583 -4.56 -17.65 -31.12
C LEU A 583 -5.18 -16.28 -30.79
N ALA A 584 -5.73 -16.09 -29.59
CA ALA A 584 -6.49 -14.89 -29.22
C ALA A 584 -5.69 -13.57 -29.18
N GLU A 585 -4.35 -13.60 -29.27
CA GLU A 585 -3.50 -12.39 -29.33
C GLU A 585 -2.85 -12.16 -30.71
N GLU A 586 -3.01 -13.08 -31.67
CA GLU A 586 -2.52 -12.87 -33.04
C GLU A 586 -3.49 -12.02 -33.88
N GLY A 587 -4.71 -11.76 -33.39
CA GLY A 587 -5.76 -11.04 -34.10
C GLY A 587 -5.69 -9.50 -34.07
N ASP A 588 -4.86 -8.90 -33.21
CA ASP A 588 -4.84 -7.44 -33.00
C ASP A 588 -3.50 -6.76 -33.41
N ASN A 589 -2.59 -7.48 -34.07
CA ASN A 589 -1.29 -6.94 -34.49
C ASN A 589 -1.23 -6.52 -35.98
N GLU A 590 -2.15 -5.66 -36.40
CA GLU A 590 -1.94 -4.77 -37.57
C GLU A 590 -2.04 -3.29 -37.14
N SER A 591 -1.16 -2.85 -36.24
CA SER A 591 -0.66 -1.47 -36.26
C SER A 591 0.67 -1.39 -35.52
N GLU A 592 1.73 -1.11 -36.27
CA GLU A 592 3.08 -0.91 -35.75
C GLU A 592 3.15 0.38 -34.91
N GLU A 593 3.33 0.28 -33.60
CA GLU A 593 4.04 1.30 -32.82
C GLU A 593 4.76 0.69 -31.61
N LYS A 594 6.09 0.88 -31.58
CA LYS A 594 7.00 0.35 -30.56
C LYS A 594 6.91 1.20 -29.28
N ASP A 595 5.97 0.86 -28.41
CA ASP A 595 6.01 1.25 -27.00
C ASP A 595 6.21 0.02 -26.09
N LYS A 596 7.05 0.19 -25.07
CA LYS A 596 7.37 -0.89 -24.11
C LYS A 596 6.10 -1.26 -23.34
N PRO A 597 5.71 -2.54 -23.26
CA PRO A 597 4.49 -2.92 -22.57
C PRO A 597 4.65 -2.71 -21.06
N ALA A 598 3.72 -1.97 -20.46
CA ALA A 598 3.58 -1.91 -19.01
C ALA A 598 3.32 -3.33 -18.47
N VAL A 599 4.14 -3.78 -17.50
CA VAL A 599 4.04 -5.13 -16.95
C VAL A 599 2.72 -5.29 -16.19
N VAL A 600 1.73 -5.93 -16.80
CA VAL A 600 0.48 -6.35 -16.14
C VAL A 600 0.82 -7.47 -15.14
N SER A 601 0.30 -7.39 -13.91
CA SER A 601 0.53 -8.43 -12.90
C SER A 601 -0.12 -9.76 -13.30
N LEU A 602 0.53 -10.88 -12.96
CA LEU A 602 0.12 -12.23 -13.38
C LEU A 602 -1.33 -12.56 -13.00
N GLU A 603 -1.78 -12.12 -11.83
CA GLU A 603 -3.13 -12.34 -11.32
C GLU A 603 -4.20 -11.61 -12.12
N LYS A 604 -3.88 -10.39 -12.60
CA LYS A 604 -4.80 -9.59 -13.41
C LYS A 604 -4.94 -10.19 -14.80
N HIS A 605 -3.83 -10.68 -15.37
CA HIS A 605 -3.84 -11.43 -16.62
C HIS A 605 -4.76 -12.65 -16.54
N TRP A 606 -4.50 -13.55 -15.59
CA TRP A 606 -5.32 -14.76 -15.45
C TRP A 606 -6.76 -14.47 -15.03
N ALA A 607 -7.02 -13.47 -14.18
CA ALA A 607 -8.39 -13.08 -13.85
C ALA A 607 -9.16 -12.54 -15.08
N SER A 608 -8.49 -11.88 -16.03
CA SER A 608 -9.09 -11.47 -17.31
C SER A 608 -9.43 -12.68 -18.16
N VAL A 609 -8.45 -13.56 -18.42
CA VAL A 609 -8.64 -14.80 -19.22
C VAL A 609 -9.75 -15.69 -18.59
N LEU A 610 -9.80 -15.78 -17.26
CA LEU A 610 -10.81 -16.53 -16.54
C LEU A 610 -12.19 -15.84 -16.52
N LYS A 611 -12.33 -14.55 -16.83
CA LYS A 611 -13.64 -13.91 -16.99
C LYS A 611 -14.25 -14.21 -18.35
N ASP A 612 -13.41 -14.32 -19.38
CA ASP A 612 -13.82 -14.52 -20.76
C ASP A 612 -14.05 -16.00 -21.12
N THR A 613 -13.49 -16.93 -20.33
CA THR A 613 -13.69 -18.37 -20.49
C THR A 613 -14.99 -18.88 -19.86
N LYS A 614 -15.71 -19.76 -20.56
CA LYS A 614 -16.98 -20.34 -20.09
C LYS A 614 -16.80 -21.14 -18.77
N PRO A 615 -17.74 -21.12 -17.81
CA PRO A 615 -17.65 -21.90 -16.57
C PRO A 615 -17.52 -23.42 -16.77
N THR A 616 -17.96 -23.95 -17.92
CA THR A 616 -17.86 -25.37 -18.28
C THR A 616 -16.53 -25.74 -18.97
N SER A 617 -15.65 -24.77 -19.22
CA SER A 617 -14.35 -24.99 -19.89
C SER A 617 -13.42 -25.86 -19.05
N VAL A 618 -12.78 -26.83 -19.69
CA VAL A 618 -11.75 -27.70 -19.07
C VAL A 618 -10.48 -26.89 -18.85
N PHE A 619 -10.13 -25.99 -19.77
CA PHE A 619 -9.00 -25.07 -19.64
C PHE A 619 -9.16 -24.12 -18.46
N ARG A 620 -10.37 -23.56 -18.25
CA ARG A 620 -10.68 -22.73 -17.07
C ARG A 620 -10.44 -23.49 -15.77
N LYS A 621 -10.88 -24.75 -15.69
CA LYS A 621 -10.64 -25.61 -14.51
C LYS A 621 -9.16 -25.92 -14.32
N LEU A 622 -8.41 -26.15 -15.39
CA LEU A 622 -6.96 -26.35 -15.33
C LEU A 622 -6.25 -25.14 -14.73
N VAL A 623 -6.51 -23.95 -15.26
CA VAL A 623 -5.88 -22.70 -14.77
C VAL A 623 -6.27 -22.44 -13.31
N LEU A 624 -7.55 -22.56 -12.94
CA LEU A 624 -7.98 -22.38 -11.55
C LEU A 624 -7.35 -23.40 -10.59
N THR A 625 -7.19 -24.65 -11.03
CA THR A 625 -6.49 -25.69 -10.27
C THR A 625 -5.05 -25.26 -9.98
N LEU A 626 -4.32 -24.78 -11.00
CA LEU A 626 -2.95 -24.34 -10.85
C LEU A 626 -2.82 -23.06 -9.99
N LEU A 627 -3.75 -22.12 -10.12
CA LEU A 627 -3.82 -20.92 -9.28
C LEU A 627 -4.31 -21.19 -7.86
N SER A 628 -4.78 -22.40 -7.53
CA SER A 628 -5.18 -22.74 -6.16
C SER A 628 -4.05 -23.41 -5.36
N LEU A 629 -2.93 -23.74 -6.01
CA LEU A 629 -1.78 -24.36 -5.37
C LEU A 629 -1.15 -23.42 -4.32
N PRO A 630 -0.58 -23.93 -3.22
CA PRO A 630 0.11 -23.14 -2.21
C PRO A 630 1.20 -22.25 -2.79
N CYS A 631 1.23 -21.00 -2.36
CA CYS A 631 2.23 -20.02 -2.78
C CYS A 631 2.95 -19.47 -1.54
N PRO A 632 4.29 -19.41 -1.53
CA PRO A 632 5.05 -18.76 -0.46
C PRO A 632 4.62 -17.30 -0.21
N PRO A 633 4.75 -16.79 1.03
CA PRO A 633 5.37 -17.48 2.17
C PRO A 633 4.39 -18.38 2.94
N LEU A 634 4.83 -19.59 3.28
CA LEU A 634 4.00 -20.63 3.95
C LEU A 634 4.23 -20.73 5.46
N SER A 635 4.88 -19.73 6.07
CA SER A 635 5.09 -19.73 7.53
C SER A 635 3.73 -19.64 8.26
N ALA A 636 3.57 -20.45 9.32
CA ALA A 636 2.31 -20.52 10.06
C ALA A 636 1.82 -19.13 10.51
N GLN A 637 2.70 -18.28 11.03
CA GLN A 637 2.35 -16.93 11.48
C GLN A 637 1.81 -16.03 10.35
N GLN A 638 2.45 -16.05 9.18
CA GLN A 638 2.01 -15.22 8.04
C GLN A 638 0.70 -15.73 7.44
N VAL A 639 0.56 -17.05 7.29
CA VAL A 639 -0.64 -17.68 6.75
C VAL A 639 -1.83 -17.52 7.70
N PHE A 640 -1.63 -17.66 9.02
CA PHE A 640 -2.67 -17.40 10.02
C PHE A 640 -3.14 -15.95 10.00
N ASN A 641 -2.20 -14.99 9.87
CA ASN A 641 -2.53 -13.58 9.72
C ASN A 641 -3.30 -13.31 8.43
N GLN A 642 -2.95 -13.94 7.31
CA GLN A 642 -3.69 -13.81 6.04
C GLN A 642 -5.09 -14.42 6.14
N ALA A 643 -5.22 -15.59 6.75
CA ALA A 643 -6.47 -16.33 6.90
C ALA A 643 -7.47 -15.65 7.85
N CYS A 644 -6.95 -14.90 8.83
CA CYS A 644 -7.72 -14.24 9.88
C CYS A 644 -7.66 -12.71 9.82
N LYS A 645 -7.18 -12.12 8.70
CA LYS A 645 -7.15 -10.67 8.48
C LYS A 645 -8.56 -10.10 8.65
N ARG A 646 -8.72 -9.14 9.58
CA ARG A 646 -9.98 -8.42 9.80
C ARG A 646 -10.46 -7.85 8.46
N ARG A 647 -11.60 -8.32 7.95
CA ARG A 647 -12.25 -7.69 6.79
C ARG A 647 -12.51 -6.23 7.12
N SER A 648 -11.94 -5.34 6.32
CA SER A 648 -12.08 -3.89 6.45
C SER A 648 -13.55 -3.47 6.35
N CYS A 649 -13.90 -2.47 7.17
CA CYS A 649 -15.16 -1.70 7.23
C CYS A 649 -16.51 -2.40 7.49
N PHE A 650 -16.77 -3.64 7.09
CA PHE A 650 -18.14 -4.19 7.15
C PHE A 650 -18.56 -4.76 8.53
N ASP A 651 -17.62 -5.33 9.30
CA ASP A 651 -17.95 -5.98 10.58
C ASP A 651 -17.82 -5.06 11.81
N ILE A 652 -17.14 -3.91 11.68
CA ILE A 652 -17.11 -2.86 12.71
C ILE A 652 -18.54 -2.33 12.96
N CYS A 653 -19.34 -2.19 11.90
CA CYS A 653 -20.75 -1.82 12.00
C CYS A 653 -21.57 -2.79 12.86
N HIS A 654 -21.30 -4.10 12.79
CA HIS A 654 -22.08 -5.09 13.54
C HIS A 654 -21.60 -5.24 14.99
N LEU A 655 -20.30 -5.05 15.25
CA LEU A 655 -19.74 -4.96 16.60
C LEU A 655 -20.30 -3.73 17.33
N CYS A 656 -20.41 -2.59 16.65
CA CYS A 656 -21.09 -1.39 17.16
C CYS A 656 -22.57 -1.65 17.45
N ILE A 657 -23.31 -2.36 16.58
CA ILE A 657 -24.73 -2.69 16.80
C ILE A 657 -24.94 -3.62 18.02
N CYS A 658 -24.07 -4.62 18.21
CA CYS A 658 -24.13 -5.52 19.36
C CYS A 658 -23.72 -4.83 20.67
N LEU A 659 -22.66 -4.02 20.65
CA LEU A 659 -22.22 -3.22 21.81
C LEU A 659 -23.28 -2.19 22.20
N ILE A 660 -23.92 -1.53 21.22
CA ILE A 660 -25.04 -0.59 21.46
C ILE A 660 -26.26 -1.31 22.07
N ARG A 661 -26.59 -2.53 21.61
CA ARG A 661 -27.69 -3.33 22.20
C ARG A 661 -27.40 -3.80 23.63
N VAL A 662 -26.17 -4.24 23.91
CA VAL A 662 -25.75 -4.67 25.26
C VAL A 662 -25.67 -3.46 26.20
N TYR A 663 -25.18 -2.31 25.72
CA TYR A 663 -25.11 -1.06 26.48
C TYR A 663 -26.50 -0.44 26.72
N LEU A 664 -27.44 -0.54 25.77
CA LEU A 664 -28.86 -0.15 25.96
C LEU A 664 -29.56 -1.01 27.03
N LEU A 665 -29.29 -2.32 27.07
CA LEU A 665 -29.77 -3.22 28.12
C LEU A 665 -29.15 -2.90 29.49
N PHE A 666 -27.89 -2.48 29.52
CA PHE A 666 -27.18 -2.07 30.74
C PHE A 666 -27.67 -0.70 31.26
N CYS A 667 -27.97 0.25 30.37
CA CYS A 667 -28.51 1.56 30.73
C CYS A 667 -29.98 1.51 31.20
N THR A 668 -30.78 0.56 30.72
CA THR A 668 -32.13 0.35 31.29
C THR A 668 -32.12 -0.16 32.73
N ALA A 669 -31.01 -0.78 33.18
CA ALA A 669 -30.84 -1.28 34.54
C ALA A 669 -30.27 -0.23 35.52
N LEU A 670 -29.70 0.87 35.02
CA LEU A 670 -29.11 1.96 35.81
C LEU A 670 -29.94 3.25 35.64
N SER A 671 -31.19 3.22 36.10
CA SER A 671 -32.07 4.40 36.12
C SER A 671 -32.44 4.83 37.55
N SER A 672 -31.46 4.77 38.45
CA SER A 672 -31.54 5.49 39.73
C SER A 672 -30.22 6.22 39.99
N GLU A 673 -30.31 7.55 40.00
CA GLU A 673 -29.39 8.53 40.58
C GLU A 673 -28.32 9.20 39.68
N THR A 674 -28.39 10.54 39.71
CA THR A 674 -27.40 11.59 39.38
C THR A 674 -27.42 12.29 38.00
N GLU A 675 -27.21 13.61 38.05
CA GLU A 675 -27.39 14.66 37.03
C GLU A 675 -26.53 14.55 35.75
N ASN A 676 -25.70 13.52 35.61
CA ASN A 676 -24.84 13.32 34.43
C ASN A 676 -25.54 12.64 33.23
N ALA A 677 -26.83 12.31 33.34
CA ALA A 677 -27.58 11.61 32.29
C ALA A 677 -27.90 12.52 31.08
N CYS A 678 -28.07 13.83 31.27
CA CYS A 678 -28.52 14.75 30.21
C CYS A 678 -27.44 14.99 29.14
N VAL A 679 -26.17 15.14 29.53
CA VAL A 679 -25.03 15.32 28.61
C VAL A 679 -24.76 14.03 27.82
N LYS A 680 -24.89 12.86 28.47
CA LYS A 680 -24.80 11.56 27.81
C LYS A 680 -25.94 11.32 26.80
N PHE A 681 -27.17 11.78 27.09
CA PHE A 681 -28.30 11.66 26.16
C PHE A 681 -28.18 12.58 24.94
N TYR A 682 -27.64 13.80 25.13
CA TYR A 682 -27.43 14.76 24.05
C TYR A 682 -26.36 14.28 23.06
N LEU A 683 -25.22 13.79 23.57
CA LEU A 683 -24.17 13.12 22.78
C LEU A 683 -24.69 11.87 22.07
N LEU A 684 -25.51 11.04 22.74
CA LEU A 684 -26.15 9.87 22.10
C LEU A 684 -27.10 10.25 20.96
N SER A 685 -27.84 11.36 21.06
CA SER A 685 -28.78 11.79 20.01
C SER A 685 -28.09 12.31 18.74
N VAL A 686 -26.90 12.89 18.91
CA VAL A 686 -26.03 13.34 17.82
C VAL A 686 -25.35 12.15 17.14
N VAL A 687 -24.91 11.16 17.93
CA VAL A 687 -24.37 9.88 17.45
C VAL A 687 -25.43 9.07 16.70
N PHE A 688 -26.66 8.98 17.22
CA PHE A 688 -27.75 8.23 16.58
C PHE A 688 -28.22 8.85 15.25
N ASN A 689 -28.16 10.19 15.11
CA ASN A 689 -28.49 10.85 13.84
C ASN A 689 -27.35 10.77 12.80
N LYS A 690 -26.07 10.78 13.22
CA LYS A 690 -24.92 10.71 12.29
C LYS A 690 -24.60 9.28 11.83
N VAL A 691 -24.69 8.28 12.70
CA VAL A 691 -24.52 6.85 12.33
C VAL A 691 -25.64 6.38 11.40
N TYR A 692 -26.87 6.89 11.58
CA TYR A 692 -27.99 6.59 10.66
C TYR A 692 -27.79 7.24 9.27
N PHE A 693 -27.11 8.40 9.21
CA PHE A 693 -26.79 9.08 7.95
C PHE A 693 -25.72 8.33 7.15
N SER A 694 -24.72 7.74 7.81
CA SER A 694 -23.73 6.84 7.17
C SER A 694 -24.33 5.49 6.75
N LEU A 695 -25.37 5.01 7.45
CA LEU A 695 -26.13 3.81 7.08
C LEU A 695 -26.97 3.98 5.80
N ASP A 696 -27.46 5.20 5.49
CA ASP A 696 -28.16 5.47 4.23
C ASP A 696 -27.20 5.63 3.03
N PHE A 697 -25.95 6.05 3.27
CA PHE A 697 -24.92 6.13 2.21
C PHE A 697 -24.46 4.74 1.73
N CYS A 698 -24.47 3.74 2.62
CA CYS A 698 -24.13 2.35 2.27
C CYS A 698 -25.33 1.51 1.78
N ARG A 699 -26.57 2.04 1.79
CA ARG A 699 -27.76 1.26 1.38
C ARG A 699 -28.47 1.71 0.11
N MET A 700 -28.07 2.78 -0.58
CA MET A 700 -28.70 3.17 -1.85
C MET A 700 -27.65 3.53 -2.90
N GLY A 701 -27.76 2.93 -4.08
CA GLY A 701 -26.74 2.93 -5.13
C GLY A 701 -26.43 4.30 -5.77
N LYS A 702 -25.20 4.38 -6.29
CA LYS A 702 -24.62 5.42 -7.20
C LYS A 702 -24.67 6.86 -6.66
N GLY A 703 -23.73 7.21 -5.78
CA GLY A 703 -23.51 8.57 -5.32
C GLY A 703 -22.45 9.32 -6.15
N PHE A 704 -22.89 10.23 -7.02
CA PHE A 704 -22.00 11.14 -7.77
C PHE A 704 -21.56 12.32 -6.91
N CYS A 705 -20.29 12.74 -6.98
CA CYS A 705 -19.68 13.82 -6.20
C CYS A 705 -19.68 15.17 -6.95
N THR A 706 -19.53 16.29 -6.22
CA THR A 706 -19.38 17.61 -6.88
C THR A 706 -18.07 17.65 -7.67
N GLY A 707 -18.11 18.15 -8.90
CA GLY A 707 -16.98 18.14 -9.84
C GLY A 707 -16.88 16.87 -10.68
N GLU A 708 -17.72 15.85 -10.44
CA GLU A 708 -17.71 14.62 -11.23
C GLU A 708 -18.38 14.83 -12.59
N LEU A 709 -17.75 14.30 -13.65
CA LEU A 709 -18.28 14.29 -15.01
C LEU A 709 -19.29 13.15 -15.18
N VAL A 710 -20.47 13.46 -15.73
CA VAL A 710 -21.60 12.54 -15.82
C VAL A 710 -22.29 12.60 -17.18
N TRP A 711 -22.93 11.50 -17.55
CA TRP A 711 -23.99 11.45 -18.56
C TRP A 711 -25.34 11.57 -17.89
N GLY A 712 -26.19 12.47 -18.36
CA GLY A 712 -27.56 12.62 -17.87
C GLY A 712 -28.60 12.31 -18.93
N LYS A 713 -29.67 11.62 -18.50
CA LYS A 713 -30.84 11.38 -19.34
C LYS A 713 -31.90 12.45 -19.11
N VAL A 714 -31.90 13.49 -19.94
CA VAL A 714 -32.93 14.54 -19.95
C VAL A 714 -34.13 14.07 -20.77
N LYS A 715 -35.35 14.30 -20.25
CA LYS A 715 -36.59 13.91 -20.93
C LYS A 715 -36.69 14.63 -22.29
N GLY A 716 -36.81 13.87 -23.38
CA GLY A 716 -36.90 14.40 -24.75
C GLY A 716 -35.57 14.51 -25.49
N PHE A 717 -34.43 14.24 -24.83
CA PHE A 717 -33.10 14.31 -25.45
C PHE A 717 -32.34 12.97 -25.34
N SER A 718 -31.29 12.82 -26.14
CA SER A 718 -30.29 11.75 -25.99
C SER A 718 -29.54 11.90 -24.67
N TRP A 719 -28.75 10.90 -24.27
CA TRP A 719 -27.85 11.08 -23.12
C TRP A 719 -26.91 12.25 -23.40
N TRP A 720 -26.87 13.20 -22.46
CA TRP A 720 -26.15 14.46 -22.61
C TRP A 720 -25.02 14.56 -21.58
N PRO A 721 -23.82 15.05 -21.96
CA PRO A 721 -22.71 15.20 -21.03
C PRO A 721 -22.90 16.42 -20.11
N GLY A 722 -22.56 16.28 -18.83
CA GLY A 722 -22.64 17.35 -17.84
C GLY A 722 -21.69 17.15 -16.67
N MET A 723 -21.64 18.13 -15.77
CA MET A 723 -20.82 18.11 -14.55
C MET A 723 -21.68 18.37 -13.33
N VAL A 724 -21.46 17.59 -12.27
CA VAL A 724 -22.19 17.75 -11.01
C VAL A 724 -21.70 18.99 -10.28
N MET A 725 -22.63 19.90 -9.96
CA MET A 725 -22.35 21.20 -9.33
C MET A 725 -22.83 21.25 -7.89
N SER A 726 -22.20 22.11 -7.09
CA SER A 726 -22.62 22.35 -5.72
C SER A 726 -24.02 22.97 -5.65
N TRP A 727 -24.73 22.64 -4.58
CA TRP A 727 -26.03 23.23 -4.27
C TRP A 727 -25.83 24.63 -3.70
N LYS A 728 -26.65 25.59 -4.14
CA LYS A 728 -26.61 26.98 -3.61
C LYS A 728 -27.19 27.08 -2.18
N THR A 729 -27.81 26.02 -1.66
CA THR A 729 -28.42 25.95 -0.31
C THR A 729 -27.67 24.97 0.59
N LYS A 730 -27.72 25.16 1.92
CA LYS A 730 -26.95 24.42 2.94
C LYS A 730 -27.14 22.89 2.99
N SER A 731 -28.05 22.30 2.20
CA SER A 731 -28.22 20.84 2.11
C SER A 731 -28.73 20.40 0.73
N ALA A 732 -28.15 19.34 0.17
CA ALA A 732 -28.60 18.68 -1.06
C ALA A 732 -29.81 17.75 -0.79
N PRO A 733 -30.85 17.76 -1.63
CA PRO A 733 -31.91 16.75 -1.56
C PRO A 733 -31.38 15.32 -1.79
N PRO A 734 -31.80 14.32 -0.99
CA PRO A 734 -31.40 12.92 -1.18
C PRO A 734 -31.81 12.40 -2.57
N GLY A 735 -30.90 11.72 -3.27
CA GLY A 735 -31.17 11.11 -4.58
C GLY A 735 -31.27 12.09 -5.75
N MET A 736 -30.93 13.37 -5.57
CA MET A 736 -30.82 14.36 -6.66
C MET A 736 -29.45 15.00 -6.73
N ARG A 737 -29.10 15.45 -7.94
CA ARG A 737 -27.91 16.24 -8.23
C ARG A 737 -28.26 17.43 -9.10
N ARG A 738 -27.60 18.55 -8.83
CA ARG A 738 -27.59 19.71 -9.71
C ARG A 738 -26.47 19.50 -10.71
N VAL A 739 -26.80 19.49 -12.00
CA VAL A 739 -25.85 19.23 -13.09
C VAL A 739 -25.84 20.43 -14.03
N GLU A 740 -24.65 20.87 -14.43
CA GLU A 740 -24.44 21.83 -15.51
C GLU A 740 -24.14 21.07 -16.81
N TRP A 741 -24.88 21.35 -17.88
CA TRP A 741 -24.74 20.66 -19.16
C TRP A 741 -23.72 21.36 -20.05
N PHE A 742 -22.86 20.55 -20.69
CA PHE A 742 -21.90 21.07 -21.67
C PHE A 742 -22.60 21.43 -22.99
N GLY A 743 -22.03 22.38 -23.73
CA GLY A 743 -22.58 22.91 -24.98
C GLY A 743 -23.46 24.15 -24.79
N ASP A 744 -24.42 24.12 -23.86
CA ASP A 744 -25.34 25.25 -23.62
C ASP A 744 -25.18 25.91 -22.23
N GLY A 745 -24.46 25.29 -21.29
CA GLY A 745 -24.21 25.82 -19.95
C GLY A 745 -25.44 25.84 -19.04
N MET A 746 -26.51 25.12 -19.40
CA MET A 746 -27.76 25.12 -18.64
C MET A 746 -27.66 24.23 -17.41
N PHE A 747 -28.34 24.61 -16.33
CA PHE A 747 -28.40 23.81 -15.10
C PHE A 747 -29.70 23.01 -15.03
N SER A 748 -29.65 21.79 -14.54
CA SER A 748 -30.84 20.99 -14.24
C SER A 748 -30.67 20.20 -12.94
N GLU A 749 -31.79 19.95 -12.27
CA GLU A 749 -31.86 19.04 -11.12
C GLU A 749 -32.31 17.67 -11.61
N ILE A 750 -31.45 16.67 -11.46
CA ILE A 750 -31.66 15.32 -11.99
C ILE A 750 -31.56 14.28 -10.88
N GLN A 751 -32.43 13.28 -10.92
CA GLN A 751 -32.35 12.11 -10.04
C GLN A 751 -31.11 11.27 -10.35
N THR A 752 -30.43 10.77 -9.32
CA THR A 752 -29.20 9.97 -9.46
C THR A 752 -29.36 8.75 -10.35
N ASP A 753 -30.56 8.18 -10.43
CA ASP A 753 -30.88 7.03 -11.31
C ASP A 753 -30.82 7.38 -12.81
N ASN A 754 -30.98 8.65 -13.16
CA ASN A 754 -30.87 9.16 -14.52
C ASN A 754 -29.46 9.68 -14.85
N LEU A 755 -28.49 9.41 -13.99
CA LEU A 755 -27.08 9.74 -14.17
C LEU A 755 -26.22 8.49 -14.31
N LEU A 756 -25.20 8.59 -15.16
CA LEU A 756 -24.16 7.59 -15.34
C LEU A 756 -22.79 8.27 -15.31
N ALA A 757 -21.75 7.58 -14.86
CA ALA A 757 -20.39 8.12 -14.91
C ALA A 757 -20.00 8.42 -16.36
N PHE A 758 -19.25 9.51 -16.60
CA PHE A 758 -18.85 9.89 -17.95
C PHE A 758 -18.05 8.79 -18.68
N SER A 759 -17.34 7.96 -17.91
CA SER A 759 -16.64 6.75 -18.40
C SER A 759 -17.51 5.76 -19.16
N ALA A 760 -18.85 5.80 -19.00
CA ALA A 760 -19.80 5.03 -19.79
C ALA A 760 -20.01 5.61 -21.21
N PHE A 761 -18.95 6.13 -21.84
CA PHE A 761 -18.98 6.87 -23.10
C PHE A 761 -19.56 6.03 -24.26
N THR A 762 -19.06 4.81 -24.43
CA THR A 762 -19.53 3.85 -25.45
C THR A 762 -21.03 3.58 -25.37
N ARG A 763 -21.59 3.54 -24.16
CA ARG A 763 -23.03 3.30 -23.92
C ARG A 763 -23.88 4.55 -24.14
N CYS A 764 -23.35 5.73 -23.82
CA CYS A 764 -24.15 6.96 -23.73
C CYS A 764 -24.02 7.86 -24.97
N PHE A 765 -22.91 7.78 -25.70
CA PHE A 765 -22.67 8.62 -26.88
C PHE A 765 -23.69 8.35 -28.00
N CYS A 766 -24.32 9.40 -28.52
CA CYS A 766 -25.31 9.28 -29.59
C CYS A 766 -24.78 9.77 -30.94
N LYS A 767 -24.44 8.83 -31.83
CA LYS A 767 -23.96 9.11 -33.20
C LYS A 767 -24.91 10.01 -34.00
N ASN A 768 -26.23 9.76 -33.92
CA ASN A 768 -27.24 10.57 -34.63
C ASN A 768 -27.27 12.01 -34.12
N SER A 769 -27.13 12.22 -32.80
CA SER A 769 -27.14 13.55 -32.21
C SER A 769 -25.86 14.31 -32.52
N PHE A 770 -24.72 13.61 -32.53
CA PHE A 770 -23.43 14.16 -32.93
C PHE A 770 -23.39 14.60 -34.40
N ALA A 771 -24.04 13.85 -35.29
CA ALA A 771 -24.14 14.21 -36.71
C ALA A 771 -25.14 15.35 -36.98
N SER A 772 -26.21 15.45 -36.18
CA SER A 772 -27.36 16.33 -36.47
C SER A 772 -27.41 17.63 -35.65
N PHE A 773 -26.78 17.67 -34.46
CA PHE A 773 -26.86 18.82 -33.55
C PHE A 773 -25.47 19.41 -33.25
N PRO A 774 -25.15 20.61 -33.77
CA PRO A 774 -23.87 21.28 -33.50
C PRO A 774 -23.59 21.50 -32.01
N ILE A 775 -24.64 21.76 -31.21
CA ILE A 775 -24.52 21.97 -29.76
C ILE A 775 -24.09 20.68 -29.05
N TYR A 776 -24.54 19.51 -29.53
CA TYR A 776 -24.09 18.22 -28.98
C TYR A 776 -22.62 17.95 -29.35
N LYS A 777 -22.22 18.28 -30.58
CA LYS A 777 -20.83 18.17 -31.04
C LYS A 777 -19.89 19.03 -30.18
N GLU A 778 -20.31 20.26 -29.90
CA GLU A 778 -19.59 21.19 -29.00
C GLU A 778 -19.57 20.70 -27.55
N ALA A 779 -20.68 20.16 -27.05
CA ALA A 779 -20.75 19.59 -25.70
C ALA A 779 -19.75 18.45 -25.48
N ILE A 780 -19.57 17.59 -26.49
CA ILE A 780 -18.58 16.50 -26.48
C ILE A 780 -17.15 17.04 -26.56
N TYR A 781 -16.90 18.08 -27.36
CA TYR A 781 -15.59 18.73 -27.42
C TYR A 781 -15.21 19.31 -26.05
N GLN A 782 -16.09 20.11 -25.43
CA GLN A 782 -15.83 20.78 -24.15
C GLN A 782 -15.56 19.83 -22.98
N ILE A 783 -16.31 18.72 -22.89
CA ILE A 783 -16.12 17.76 -21.79
C ILE A 783 -14.83 16.96 -21.95
N ILE A 784 -14.40 16.66 -23.18
CA ILE A 784 -13.16 15.90 -23.45
C ILE A 784 -11.93 16.83 -23.38
N GLU A 785 -12.01 18.08 -23.84
CA GLU A 785 -10.95 19.09 -23.76
C GLU A 785 -10.48 19.32 -22.30
N ARG A 786 -11.42 19.28 -21.35
CA ARG A 786 -11.14 19.38 -19.91
C ARG A 786 -10.38 18.20 -19.32
N CYS A 787 -10.17 17.12 -20.07
CA CYS A 787 -9.44 15.94 -19.60
C CYS A 787 -7.91 16.08 -19.79
N GLU A 788 -7.43 17.29 -20.11
CA GLU A 788 -6.01 17.69 -20.21
C GLU A 788 -5.13 16.81 -21.12
N LYS A 789 -5.75 16.01 -22.02
CA LYS A 789 -5.04 15.23 -23.03
C LYS A 789 -4.73 16.09 -24.26
N SER A 790 -3.45 16.21 -24.57
CA SER A 790 -2.94 16.87 -25.79
C SER A 790 -3.05 15.92 -27.00
N PHE A 791 -3.64 16.40 -28.10
CA PHE A 791 -3.71 15.70 -29.40
C PHE A 791 -2.78 16.37 -30.41
N ALA A 792 -1.47 16.25 -30.19
CA ALA A 792 -0.44 16.91 -30.99
C ALA A 792 -0.53 16.59 -32.51
N ASP A 793 -1.05 15.41 -32.87
CA ASP A 793 -1.19 14.94 -34.27
C ASP A 793 -2.30 15.66 -35.06
N ALA A 794 -3.10 16.51 -34.40
CA ALA A 794 -4.18 17.23 -35.06
C ALA A 794 -3.72 18.42 -35.92
N GLU A 795 -2.45 18.86 -35.81
CA GLU A 795 -1.85 19.98 -36.56
C GLU A 795 -2.72 21.26 -36.59
N GLY A 796 -3.52 21.52 -35.54
CA GLY A 796 -4.40 22.69 -35.44
C GLY A 796 -5.76 22.58 -36.15
N SER A 797 -6.12 21.41 -36.70
CA SER A 797 -7.46 21.19 -37.27
C SER A 797 -8.45 20.66 -36.23
N LYS A 798 -9.47 21.47 -35.89
CA LYS A 798 -10.54 21.07 -34.95
C LYS A 798 -11.29 19.79 -35.36
N GLU A 799 -11.42 19.50 -36.65
CA GLU A 799 -12.08 18.26 -37.10
C GLU A 799 -11.21 17.01 -36.93
N LYS A 800 -9.89 17.14 -37.14
CA LYS A 800 -8.95 16.05 -36.87
C LYS A 800 -8.80 15.82 -35.37
N GLU A 801 -8.70 16.89 -34.59
CA GLU A 801 -8.65 16.85 -33.14
C GLU A 801 -9.88 16.15 -32.56
N LEU A 802 -11.07 16.56 -32.99
CA LEU A 802 -12.31 15.95 -32.53
C LEU A 802 -12.43 14.47 -32.92
N LYS A 803 -11.86 14.06 -34.06
CA LYS A 803 -11.80 12.65 -34.45
C LYS A 803 -10.89 11.85 -33.50
N LEU A 804 -9.68 12.35 -33.25
CA LEU A 804 -8.72 11.72 -32.33
C LEU A 804 -9.26 11.68 -30.88
N MET A 805 -9.98 12.71 -30.45
CA MET A 805 -10.69 12.76 -29.17
C MET A 805 -11.74 11.67 -29.05
N LEU A 806 -12.52 11.45 -30.11
CA LEU A 806 -13.54 10.40 -30.13
C LEU A 806 -12.90 9.01 -30.14
N ASP A 807 -11.89 8.79 -30.98
CA ASP A 807 -11.18 7.52 -31.06
C ASP A 807 -10.59 7.16 -29.68
N TRP A 808 -9.93 8.12 -29.02
CA TRP A 808 -9.46 7.97 -27.64
C TRP A 808 -10.57 7.64 -26.62
N ALA A 809 -11.72 8.31 -26.71
CA ALA A 809 -12.85 8.06 -25.81
C ALA A 809 -13.50 6.69 -26.06
N PHE A 810 -13.53 6.21 -27.30
CA PHE A 810 -14.01 4.88 -27.67
C PHE A 810 -13.04 3.76 -27.27
N GLU A 811 -11.74 4.05 -27.21
CA GLU A 811 -10.68 3.16 -26.68
C GLU A 811 -10.65 3.07 -25.14
N GLY A 812 -11.64 3.65 -24.45
CA GLY A 812 -11.75 3.58 -23.00
C GLY A 812 -10.82 4.54 -22.26
N PHE A 813 -10.37 5.60 -22.94
CA PHE A 813 -9.60 6.70 -22.35
C PHE A 813 -8.17 6.34 -21.91
N LEU A 814 -7.49 5.48 -22.67
CA LEU A 814 -6.11 5.04 -22.38
C LEU A 814 -5.07 6.18 -22.52
N PRO A 815 -4.00 6.19 -21.70
CA PRO A 815 -3.58 5.16 -20.74
C PRO A 815 -4.17 5.32 -19.32
N THR A 816 -4.78 6.46 -19.01
CA THR A 816 -5.34 6.76 -17.67
C THR A 816 -6.63 6.01 -17.37
N GLY A 817 -7.33 5.54 -18.40
CA GLY A 817 -8.59 4.83 -18.29
C GLY A 817 -9.73 5.68 -17.69
N PRO A 818 -10.85 5.04 -17.28
CA PRO A 818 -11.97 5.66 -16.58
C PRO A 818 -11.60 6.42 -15.29
N GLU A 819 -10.44 6.14 -14.73
CA GLU A 819 -9.95 6.73 -13.47
C GLU A 819 -9.39 8.14 -13.68
N GLY A 820 -8.99 8.49 -14.92
CA GLY A 820 -8.53 9.84 -15.29
C GLY A 820 -9.60 10.93 -15.21
N PHE A 821 -10.89 10.55 -15.10
CA PHE A 821 -12.01 11.49 -14.94
C PHE A 821 -12.36 11.78 -13.48
N GLN A 822 -11.66 11.13 -12.53
CA GLN A 822 -11.85 11.46 -11.12
C GLN A 822 -11.22 12.83 -10.86
N PRO A 823 -11.92 13.77 -10.20
CA PRO A 823 -11.35 15.06 -9.88
C PRO A 823 -10.02 14.88 -9.11
N PRO A 824 -8.98 15.70 -9.38
CA PRO A 824 -7.70 15.62 -8.67
C PRO A 824 -7.99 15.60 -7.17
N GLY A 825 -7.49 14.56 -6.51
CA GLY A 825 -8.04 14.04 -5.27
C GLY A 825 -8.19 15.11 -4.19
N ILE A 826 -9.42 15.61 -4.01
CA ILE A 826 -9.89 15.89 -2.66
C ILE A 826 -9.95 14.51 -2.02
N CYS A 827 -8.98 14.23 -1.16
CA CYS A 827 -9.01 13.09 -0.26
C CYS A 827 -10.33 13.20 0.52
N THR A 828 -11.39 12.55 0.08
CA THR A 828 -12.61 12.43 0.89
C THR A 828 -12.26 11.51 2.03
N ILE A 829 -11.84 12.14 3.11
CA ILE A 829 -11.64 11.57 4.43
C ILE A 829 -12.88 10.71 4.73
N ILE A 830 -12.72 9.48 5.21
CA ILE A 830 -13.78 8.85 6.02
C ILE A 830 -14.18 9.91 7.03
N ASN A 831 -15.44 10.37 7.02
CA ASN A 831 -15.86 11.60 7.68
C ASN A 831 -15.15 11.73 9.04
N PRO A 832 -14.24 12.69 9.22
CA PRO A 832 -13.16 12.56 10.22
C PRO A 832 -13.64 12.54 11.68
N LEU A 833 -14.92 12.86 11.90
CA LEU A 833 -15.64 12.62 13.14
C LEU A 833 -15.74 11.13 13.53
N ASP A 834 -15.67 10.21 12.57
CA ASP A 834 -15.66 8.76 12.78
C ASP A 834 -14.34 8.28 13.41
N ILE A 835 -13.21 8.94 13.10
CA ILE A 835 -11.90 8.67 13.73
C ILE A 835 -11.95 9.03 15.22
N ILE A 836 -12.43 10.24 15.54
CA ILE A 836 -12.58 10.70 16.92
C ILE A 836 -13.57 9.80 17.68
N TYR A 837 -14.69 9.42 17.04
CA TYR A 837 -15.67 8.53 17.65
C TYR A 837 -15.09 7.14 17.97
N CYS A 838 -14.27 6.57 17.09
CA CYS A 838 -13.59 5.29 17.32
C CYS A 838 -12.57 5.39 18.46
N ILE A 839 -11.80 6.47 18.53
CA ILE A 839 -10.82 6.73 19.61
C ILE A 839 -11.54 6.92 20.96
N CYS A 840 -12.65 7.68 21.00
CA CYS A 840 -13.43 7.90 22.21
C CYS A 840 -14.21 6.66 22.70
N SER A 841 -14.28 5.59 21.89
CA SER A 841 -14.94 4.32 22.24
C SER A 841 -14.03 3.28 22.91
N GLU A 842 -12.82 3.69 23.34
CA GLU A 842 -11.78 2.88 24.04
C GLU A 842 -11.28 1.62 23.29
N SER A 843 -11.68 1.40 22.03
CA SER A 843 -11.35 0.18 21.28
C SER A 843 -10.24 0.34 20.23
N PHE A 844 -9.85 1.59 19.92
CA PHE A 844 -8.83 1.93 18.92
C PHE A 844 -8.00 3.11 19.39
N VAL A 845 -6.72 3.14 19.01
CA VAL A 845 -5.81 4.27 19.29
C VAL A 845 -5.53 5.06 18.01
N ILE A 846 -5.15 6.33 18.13
CA ILE A 846 -4.91 7.20 16.96
C ILE A 846 -3.84 6.63 15.99
N SER A 847 -2.92 5.80 16.50
CA SER A 847 -1.92 5.09 15.70
C SER A 847 -2.48 4.07 14.73
N ASP A 848 -3.73 3.64 14.90
CA ASP A 848 -4.39 2.67 14.02
C ASP A 848 -4.97 3.32 12.75
N PHE A 849 -4.92 4.66 12.67
CA PHE A 849 -5.50 5.43 11.57
C PHE A 849 -4.48 6.33 10.88
N CYS A 850 -4.71 6.53 9.58
CA CYS A 850 -3.93 7.43 8.77
C CYS A 850 -4.33 8.86 9.13
N LEU A 851 -3.40 9.66 9.66
CA LEU A 851 -3.72 11.04 10.07
C LEU A 851 -4.12 11.93 8.89
N SER A 852 -3.67 11.59 7.68
CA SER A 852 -3.93 12.41 6.50
C SER A 852 -5.31 12.13 5.88
N CYS A 853 -5.78 10.88 5.88
CA CYS A 853 -7.01 10.49 5.16
C CYS A 853 -8.01 9.63 5.96
N GLY A 854 -7.66 9.21 7.17
CA GLY A 854 -8.50 8.38 8.04
C GLY A 854 -8.51 6.89 7.72
N SER A 855 -7.77 6.43 6.71
CA SER A 855 -7.65 4.99 6.40
C SER A 855 -7.11 4.20 7.58
N SER A 856 -7.63 2.99 7.81
CA SER A 856 -7.08 2.03 8.78
C SER A 856 -5.93 1.18 8.21
N GLU A 857 -5.63 1.29 6.91
CA GLU A 857 -4.55 0.55 6.24
C GLU A 857 -3.23 1.32 6.38
N ILE A 858 -2.56 1.14 7.52
CA ILE A 858 -1.32 1.83 7.85
C ILE A 858 -0.11 1.09 7.30
N GLU A 859 0.73 1.81 6.57
CA GLU A 859 1.99 1.32 6.03
C GLU A 859 3.17 1.74 6.92
N VAL A 860 3.18 3.01 7.35
CA VAL A 860 4.23 3.58 8.20
C VAL A 860 3.63 4.47 9.27
N ARG A 861 4.39 4.73 10.34
CA ARG A 861 4.02 5.74 11.34
C ARG A 861 4.12 7.13 10.73
N HIS A 862 3.23 8.04 11.12
CA HIS A 862 3.38 9.44 10.74
C HIS A 862 4.64 10.01 11.41
N PRO A 863 5.56 10.66 10.66
CA PRO A 863 6.88 11.02 11.18
C PRO A 863 6.84 12.14 12.24
N LEU A 864 5.89 13.08 12.12
CA LEU A 864 5.78 14.21 13.05
C LEU A 864 4.84 13.95 14.26
N PHE A 865 3.62 13.47 14.00
CA PHE A 865 2.57 13.31 15.03
C PHE A 865 2.27 11.84 15.35
N GLU A 866 1.67 11.60 16.52
CA GLU A 866 1.16 10.29 16.92
C GLU A 866 0.02 9.85 16.00
N GLY A 867 0.24 8.77 15.26
CA GLY A 867 -0.65 8.33 14.19
C GLY A 867 0.09 7.52 13.12
N GLY A 868 -0.64 7.05 12.11
CA GLY A 868 -0.10 6.35 10.95
C GLY A 868 -0.24 7.13 9.63
N LEU A 869 0.34 6.57 8.58
CA LEU A 869 0.16 6.96 7.18
C LEU A 869 -0.10 5.71 6.35
N CYS A 870 -1.12 5.74 5.50
CA CYS A 870 -1.33 4.72 4.47
C CYS A 870 -0.33 4.92 3.31
N LEU A 871 -0.21 3.93 2.42
CA LEU A 871 0.75 3.97 1.30
C LEU A 871 0.64 5.25 0.45
N LYS A 872 -0.58 5.61 0.03
CA LYS A 872 -0.83 6.82 -0.77
C LYS A 872 -0.44 8.10 -0.05
N CYS A 873 -0.76 8.20 1.25
CA CYS A 873 -0.41 9.37 2.04
C CYS A 873 1.08 9.44 2.35
N LYS A 874 1.77 8.30 2.51
CA LYS A 874 3.23 8.22 2.61
C LYS A 874 3.91 8.77 1.34
N GLU A 875 3.45 8.36 0.16
CA GLU A 875 3.98 8.84 -1.12
C GLU A 875 3.76 10.36 -1.27
N ASN A 876 2.54 10.84 -1.01
CA ASN A 876 2.23 12.27 -1.04
C ASN A 876 3.09 13.06 -0.03
N PHE A 877 3.24 12.55 1.19
CA PHE A 877 4.04 13.19 2.23
C PHE A 877 5.52 13.28 1.84
N THR A 878 6.06 12.24 1.18
CA THR A 878 7.44 12.21 0.69
C THR A 878 7.69 13.29 -0.37
N GLU A 879 6.69 13.54 -1.22
CA GLU A 879 6.79 14.56 -2.28
C GLU A 879 6.65 15.99 -1.75
N THR A 880 5.74 16.20 -0.80
CA THR A 880 5.19 17.55 -0.50
C THR A 880 5.69 18.19 0.79
N LEU A 881 6.23 17.43 1.76
CA LEU A 881 6.61 17.99 3.08
C LEU A 881 7.57 19.20 2.98
N TYR A 882 8.53 19.14 2.06
CA TYR A 882 9.53 20.18 1.84
C TYR A 882 9.22 21.04 0.61
N ARG A 883 7.94 21.21 0.29
CA ARG A 883 7.49 22.21 -0.70
C ARG A 883 7.13 23.50 0.01
N TYR A 884 7.61 24.59 -0.55
CA TYR A 884 7.42 25.94 -0.02
C TYR A 884 7.00 26.88 -1.14
N ASP A 885 6.02 27.71 -0.83
CA ASP A 885 5.53 28.76 -1.73
C ASP A 885 6.46 29.98 -1.70
N GLU A 886 6.13 30.99 -2.50
CA GLU A 886 6.93 32.24 -2.60
C GLU A 886 6.93 33.05 -1.30
N ASP A 887 5.90 32.89 -0.45
CA ASP A 887 5.83 33.51 0.88
C ASP A 887 6.76 32.84 1.90
N GLY A 888 7.44 31.76 1.51
CA GLY A 888 8.36 31.01 2.34
C GLY A 888 7.70 30.00 3.27
N TYR A 889 6.37 29.88 3.31
CA TYR A 889 5.67 28.86 4.09
C TYR A 889 5.50 27.57 3.30
N GLN A 890 5.24 26.47 4.01
CA GLN A 890 4.91 25.20 3.37
C GLN A 890 3.66 25.34 2.50
N SER A 891 3.73 24.83 1.28
CA SER A 891 2.62 24.88 0.31
C SER A 891 1.40 24.06 0.76
N TYR A 892 1.62 23.10 1.66
CA TYR A 892 0.60 22.16 2.11
C TYR A 892 0.65 21.99 3.62
N CYS A 893 -0.50 21.61 4.20
CA CYS A 893 -0.63 21.31 5.62
C CYS A 893 0.44 20.33 6.11
N THR A 894 1.10 20.65 7.22
CA THR A 894 2.13 19.82 7.86
C THR A 894 1.66 18.42 8.28
N VAL A 895 0.35 18.23 8.48
CA VAL A 895 -0.22 16.94 8.94
C VAL A 895 -0.67 16.07 7.76
N CYS A 896 -1.50 16.62 6.86
CA CYS A 896 -2.11 15.82 5.80
C CYS A 896 -1.45 15.99 4.43
N CYS A 897 -0.52 16.94 4.29
CA CYS A 897 0.10 17.28 3.01
C CYS A 897 -0.94 17.64 1.93
N GLY A 898 -1.98 18.36 2.35
CA GLY A 898 -3.05 18.88 1.50
C GLY A 898 -3.74 20.07 2.17
N GLY A 899 -5.05 20.17 2.01
CA GLY A 899 -5.88 21.25 2.57
C GLY A 899 -5.96 22.46 1.64
N SER A 900 -7.18 22.95 1.42
CA SER A 900 -7.43 24.13 0.58
C SER A 900 -7.32 25.46 1.34
N GLU A 901 -7.49 25.42 2.67
CA GLU A 901 -7.40 26.57 3.55
C GLU A 901 -6.49 26.20 4.73
N VAL A 902 -5.43 26.98 4.95
CA VAL A 902 -4.42 26.76 5.97
C VAL A 902 -4.21 27.99 6.84
N ILE A 903 -3.77 27.78 8.07
CA ILE A 903 -3.30 28.83 8.98
C ILE A 903 -1.79 28.71 9.15
N LEU A 904 -1.09 29.83 9.07
CA LEU A 904 0.37 29.91 9.12
C LEU A 904 0.86 30.06 10.57
N CYS A 905 2.02 29.47 10.86
CA CYS A 905 2.68 29.69 12.15
C CYS A 905 3.31 31.09 12.20
N GLY A 906 2.96 31.89 13.22
CA GLY A 906 3.58 33.19 13.49
C GLY A 906 4.86 33.12 14.32
N ASN A 907 5.35 31.92 14.68
CA ASN A 907 6.62 31.79 15.38
C ASN A 907 7.79 32.08 14.41
N THR A 908 8.74 32.91 14.84
CA THR A 908 9.90 33.28 14.04
C THR A 908 10.66 32.05 13.56
N SER A 909 11.08 32.04 12.29
CA SER A 909 11.78 30.90 11.66
C SER A 909 11.00 29.58 11.56
N CYS A 910 9.70 29.57 11.86
CA CYS A 910 8.82 28.44 11.60
C CYS A 910 8.03 28.67 10.30
N CYS A 911 8.17 27.77 9.33
CA CYS A 911 7.52 27.89 8.02
C CYS A 911 6.35 26.88 7.85
N ARG A 912 5.76 26.42 8.95
CA ARG A 912 4.74 25.36 8.95
C ARG A 912 3.33 25.93 8.90
N CYS A 913 2.41 25.19 8.29
CA CYS A 913 1.01 25.56 8.18
C CYS A 913 0.08 24.37 8.47
N PHE A 914 -1.13 24.64 8.93
CA PHE A 914 -2.11 23.61 9.33
C PHE A 914 -3.44 23.89 8.66
N CYS A 915 -4.05 22.88 8.01
CA CYS A 915 -5.33 23.07 7.36
C CYS A 915 -6.49 23.09 8.35
N LYS A 916 -7.58 23.75 7.92
CA LYS A 916 -8.85 23.79 8.64
C LYS A 916 -9.30 22.42 9.11
N ASP A 917 -9.33 21.45 8.20
CA ASP A 917 -9.79 20.10 8.49
C ASP A 917 -8.95 19.48 9.61
N CYS A 918 -7.62 19.40 9.48
CA CYS A 918 -6.77 18.80 10.50
C CYS A 918 -6.94 19.43 11.88
N LEU A 919 -7.16 20.75 11.96
CA LEU A 919 -7.37 21.46 13.22
C LEU A 919 -8.74 21.16 13.81
N ASP A 920 -9.81 21.30 13.02
CA ASP A 920 -11.18 21.08 13.49
C ASP A 920 -11.45 19.60 13.86
N ILE A 921 -10.71 18.69 13.24
CA ILE A 921 -10.80 17.25 13.48
C ILE A 921 -9.91 16.82 14.64
N LEU A 922 -8.60 17.03 14.53
CA LEU A 922 -7.65 16.38 15.43
C LEU A 922 -7.48 17.19 16.72
N VAL A 923 -7.82 18.47 16.72
CA VAL A 923 -7.75 19.32 17.91
C VAL A 923 -9.14 19.50 18.52
N GLY A 924 -10.10 19.97 17.72
CA GLY A 924 -11.51 20.07 18.13
C GLY A 924 -12.32 20.99 17.24
N ASP A 925 -13.63 20.77 17.17
CA ASP A 925 -14.52 21.48 16.25
C ASP A 925 -14.49 23.01 16.45
N GLY A 926 -14.35 23.74 15.34
CA GLY A 926 -14.22 25.21 15.31
C GLY A 926 -12.90 25.75 15.86
N THR A 927 -11.85 24.92 15.97
CA THR A 927 -10.51 25.38 16.38
C THR A 927 -9.92 26.31 15.33
N PHE A 928 -10.06 26.00 14.04
CA PHE A 928 -9.50 26.81 12.97
C PHE A 928 -9.98 28.27 13.02
N ASP A 929 -11.28 28.47 13.17
CA ASP A 929 -11.87 29.81 13.21
C ASP A 929 -11.45 30.57 14.49
N LYS A 930 -11.25 29.88 15.63
CA LYS A 930 -10.69 30.50 16.84
C LYS A 930 -9.25 30.96 16.65
N LEU A 931 -8.44 30.17 15.94
CA LEU A 931 -7.03 30.47 15.73
C LEU A 931 -6.82 31.63 14.76
N LYS A 932 -7.76 31.88 13.83
CA LYS A 932 -7.72 33.04 12.93
C LYS A 932 -7.67 34.38 13.68
N ASP A 933 -8.32 34.44 14.84
CA ASP A 933 -8.36 35.63 15.68
C ASP A 933 -7.12 35.78 16.59
N ILE A 934 -6.18 34.82 16.53
CA ILE A 934 -4.95 34.81 17.33
C ILE A 934 -3.76 35.14 16.43
N ASP A 935 -3.20 36.34 16.60
CA ASP A 935 -2.01 36.78 15.88
C ASP A 935 -0.98 37.38 16.87
N PRO A 936 0.24 36.82 17.00
CA PRO A 936 0.77 35.65 16.30
C PRO A 936 0.40 34.31 16.95
N TRP A 937 -0.14 33.37 16.17
CA TRP A 937 -0.36 31.99 16.62
C TRP A 937 0.93 31.15 16.54
N SER A 938 1.24 30.38 17.58
CA SER A 938 2.34 29.41 17.57
C SER A 938 1.79 28.01 17.29
N CYS A 939 2.30 27.34 16.26
CA CYS A 939 1.79 26.02 15.88
C CYS A 939 2.12 24.93 16.89
N TYR A 940 1.43 23.78 16.79
CA TYR A 940 1.57 22.67 17.74
C TYR A 940 2.88 21.89 17.66
N ILE A 941 3.77 22.22 16.71
CA ILE A 941 5.17 21.77 16.74
C ILE A 941 6.02 22.71 17.59
N CYS A 942 5.79 24.03 17.49
CA CYS A 942 6.53 25.02 18.26
C CYS A 942 6.09 25.07 19.74
N LYS A 943 4.79 24.89 20.02
CA LYS A 943 4.24 24.85 21.38
C LYS A 943 3.30 23.65 21.55
N PRO A 944 3.82 22.42 21.71
CA PRO A 944 3.01 21.20 21.77
C PRO A 944 2.04 21.19 22.96
N SER A 945 2.42 21.82 24.09
CA SER A 945 1.60 21.93 25.29
C SER A 945 0.29 22.71 25.11
N GLN A 946 0.16 23.49 24.02
CA GLN A 946 -1.06 24.23 23.71
C GLN A 946 -2.09 23.39 22.95
N CYS A 947 -1.76 22.15 22.56
CA CYS A 947 -2.71 21.24 21.94
C CYS A 947 -3.45 20.43 23.00
N GLU A 948 -4.71 20.78 23.27
CA GLU A 948 -5.58 20.02 24.19
C GLU A 948 -6.28 18.83 23.52
N GLY A 949 -6.10 18.64 22.21
CA GLY A 949 -6.77 17.60 21.42
C GLY A 949 -5.96 16.32 21.19
N ASN A 950 -6.35 15.58 20.16
CA ASN A 950 -5.75 14.30 19.77
C ASN A 950 -4.50 14.45 18.87
N LEU A 951 -4.21 15.65 18.35
CA LEU A 951 -3.01 15.92 17.58
C LEU A 951 -1.78 16.05 18.49
N LYS A 952 -1.12 14.93 18.79
CA LYS A 952 0.05 14.89 19.67
C LYS A 952 1.34 14.82 18.88
N LEU A 953 2.28 15.73 19.18
CA LEU A 953 3.63 15.69 18.62
C LEU A 953 4.40 14.51 19.21
N ARG A 954 5.10 13.74 18.38
CA ARG A 954 5.94 12.65 18.88
C ARG A 954 7.14 13.20 19.64
N PRO A 955 7.60 12.58 20.74
CA PRO A 955 8.81 13.03 21.45
C PRO A 955 10.09 12.98 20.59
N ASP A 956 10.16 12.00 19.69
CA ASP A 956 11.29 11.67 18.81
C ASP A 956 11.11 12.16 17.36
N TRP A 957 10.15 13.08 17.12
CA TRP A 957 9.80 13.57 15.78
C TRP A 957 11.00 14.13 14.99
N SER A 958 11.93 14.78 15.70
CA SER A 958 13.08 15.47 15.11
C SER A 958 14.10 14.52 14.49
N VAL A 959 14.14 13.26 14.94
CA VAL A 959 14.95 12.18 14.37
C VAL A 959 14.13 11.36 13.38
N ASN A 960 12.90 10.99 13.75
CA ASN A 960 12.02 10.14 12.92
C ASN A 960 11.72 10.72 11.53
N VAL A 961 11.58 12.04 11.41
CA VAL A 961 11.37 12.67 10.10
C VAL A 961 12.58 12.46 9.19
N GLN A 962 13.79 12.34 9.74
CA GLN A 962 14.99 12.06 8.94
C GLN A 962 15.05 10.60 8.51
N ASP A 963 14.76 9.68 9.42
CA ASP A 963 14.70 8.24 9.13
C ASP A 963 13.64 7.92 8.06
N PHE A 964 12.54 8.68 8.04
CA PHE A 964 11.52 8.56 7.00
C PHE A 964 12.06 8.80 5.58
N PHE A 965 13.07 9.67 5.46
CA PHE A 965 13.73 10.00 4.20
C PHE A 965 15.10 9.30 4.04
N ALA A 966 15.50 8.45 5.00
CA ALA A 966 16.76 7.74 4.95
C ALA A 966 16.78 6.74 3.78
N ASN A 967 17.91 6.71 3.08
CA ASN A 967 18.07 5.91 1.87
C ASN A 967 18.27 4.43 2.19
N THR A 968 17.22 3.61 2.07
CA THR A 968 17.30 2.14 2.25
C THR A 968 17.88 1.40 1.03
N SER A 969 18.18 2.08 -0.08
CA SER A 969 18.57 1.42 -1.34
C SER A 969 20.07 1.14 -1.51
N ALA A 970 20.93 1.43 -0.52
CA ALA A 970 22.38 1.34 -0.66
C ALA A 970 23.06 0.59 0.51
N MET A 971 22.90 -0.73 0.62
CA MET A 971 23.75 -1.53 1.52
C MET A 971 25.12 -1.83 0.88
N GLU A 972 25.92 -0.79 0.63
CA GLU A 972 27.38 -0.90 0.41
C GLU A 972 28.21 0.05 1.29
N PHE A 973 27.62 1.09 1.91
CA PHE A 973 28.32 2.07 2.77
C PHE A 973 27.54 2.33 4.07
N GLU A 974 28.23 2.69 5.15
CA GLU A 974 27.59 3.08 6.40
C GLU A 974 26.79 4.39 6.23
N PRO A 975 25.58 4.51 6.82
CA PRO A 975 24.81 5.75 6.77
C PRO A 975 25.58 6.92 7.40
N HIS A 976 25.65 8.05 6.69
CA HIS A 976 26.19 9.28 7.28
C HIS A 976 25.41 9.71 8.53
N ARG A 977 26.11 10.38 9.45
CA ARG A 977 25.51 10.97 10.65
C ARG A 977 24.25 11.77 10.33
N VAL A 978 23.13 11.35 10.91
CA VAL A 978 21.84 12.04 10.81
C VAL A 978 21.74 13.09 11.92
N TYR A 979 21.37 14.32 11.55
CA TYR A 979 21.21 15.42 12.50
C TYR A 979 19.73 15.63 12.84
N PRO A 980 19.35 15.73 14.13
CA PRO A 980 17.97 16.00 14.52
C PRO A 980 17.53 17.41 14.07
N VAL A 981 16.27 17.54 13.68
CA VAL A 981 15.65 18.83 13.33
C VAL A 981 15.72 19.80 14.52
N ILE A 982 16.05 21.08 14.24
CA ILE A 982 16.19 22.12 15.26
C ILE A 982 14.84 22.84 15.48
N PRO A 983 14.38 22.99 16.73
CA PRO A 983 13.21 23.81 17.07
C PRO A 983 13.34 25.25 16.56
N ALA A 984 12.24 25.83 16.05
CA ALA A 984 12.26 27.12 15.34
C ALA A 984 12.92 28.28 16.11
N ASP A 985 12.73 28.32 17.43
CA ASP A 985 13.30 29.29 18.37
C ASP A 985 14.83 29.17 18.55
N GLN A 986 15.40 28.00 18.24
CA GLN A 986 16.83 27.71 18.39
C GLN A 986 17.59 27.77 17.05
N ARG A 987 16.86 27.99 15.94
CA ARG A 987 17.46 28.06 14.61
C ARG A 987 18.31 29.32 14.49
N ARG A 988 19.54 29.16 14.01
CA ARG A 988 20.47 30.26 13.76
C ARG A 988 20.68 30.49 12.25
N PRO A 989 21.15 31.69 11.85
CA PRO A 989 21.55 31.95 10.47
C PRO A 989 22.62 30.97 9.96
N LEU A 990 22.60 30.72 8.66
CA LEU A 990 23.42 29.72 7.97
C LEU A 990 24.80 30.27 7.58
N LYS A 991 25.87 29.50 7.80
CA LYS A 991 27.22 29.76 7.26
C LYS A 991 27.56 28.80 6.12
N VAL A 992 27.89 29.34 4.96
CA VAL A 992 28.11 28.54 3.74
C VAL A 992 29.53 28.73 3.20
N LEU A 993 30.16 27.62 2.84
CA LEU A 993 31.35 27.60 1.99
C LEU A 993 30.98 26.99 0.64
N SER A 994 31.09 27.77 -0.42
CA SER A 994 30.84 27.36 -1.80
C SER A 994 32.15 27.23 -2.57
N LEU A 995 32.46 26.03 -3.03
CA LEU A 995 33.65 25.75 -3.84
C LEU A 995 33.26 25.60 -5.31
N PHE A 996 34.00 26.23 -6.21
CA PHE A 996 33.65 26.27 -7.64
C PHE A 996 32.27 26.91 -7.84
N ASP A 997 32.05 28.05 -7.19
CA ASP A 997 30.74 28.68 -7.00
C ASP A 997 30.01 29.03 -8.31
N GLY A 998 30.77 29.26 -9.39
CA GLY A 998 30.22 29.70 -10.66
C GLY A 998 29.48 31.02 -10.47
N ILE A 999 28.24 31.08 -10.97
CA ILE A 999 27.41 32.30 -10.94
C ILE A 999 26.57 32.42 -9.66
N ALA A 1000 27.10 31.95 -8.52
CA ALA A 1000 26.45 32.05 -7.21
C ALA A 1000 25.03 31.44 -7.15
N THR A 1001 24.82 30.29 -7.78
CA THR A 1001 23.51 29.62 -7.81
C THR A 1001 23.06 29.18 -6.42
N GLY A 1002 24.01 28.73 -5.58
CA GLY A 1002 23.70 28.34 -4.20
C GLY A 1002 23.18 29.51 -3.37
N TYR A 1003 23.82 30.67 -3.45
CA TYR A 1003 23.38 31.88 -2.74
C TYR A 1003 21.99 32.34 -3.18
N LEU A 1004 21.75 32.41 -4.49
CA LEU A 1004 20.44 32.75 -5.06
C LEU A 1004 19.32 31.88 -4.48
N VAL A 1005 19.50 30.55 -4.51
CA VAL A 1005 18.49 29.61 -4.04
C VAL A 1005 18.26 29.70 -2.53
N LEU A 1006 19.32 29.88 -1.74
CA LEU A 1006 19.19 30.05 -0.30
C LEU A 1006 18.37 31.30 0.04
N GLN A 1007 18.57 32.40 -0.70
CA GLN A 1007 17.73 33.60 -0.59
C GLN A 1007 16.29 33.36 -1.04
N GLU A 1008 16.07 32.70 -2.18
CA GLU A 1008 14.71 32.40 -2.67
C GLU A 1008 13.93 31.44 -1.75
N LEU A 1009 14.62 30.64 -0.95
CA LEU A 1009 14.02 29.83 0.11
C LEU A 1009 13.77 30.63 1.40
N GLY A 1010 14.22 31.88 1.49
CA GLY A 1010 14.10 32.74 2.66
C GLY A 1010 14.99 32.32 3.83
N LEU A 1011 16.12 31.65 3.57
CA LEU A 1011 17.08 31.28 4.63
C LEU A 1011 17.96 32.49 4.98
N LYS A 1012 18.09 32.78 6.28
CA LYS A 1012 19.00 33.82 6.77
C LYS A 1012 20.43 33.35 6.62
N ILE A 1013 21.23 34.05 5.81
CA ILE A 1013 22.63 33.75 5.57
C ILE A 1013 23.48 34.67 6.45
N GLU A 1014 24.23 34.10 7.40
CA GLU A 1014 25.18 34.88 8.21
C GLU A 1014 26.40 35.26 7.40
N ARG A 1015 26.93 34.28 6.66
CA ARG A 1015 28.17 34.42 5.91
C ARG A 1015 28.19 33.44 4.74
N TYR A 1016 28.56 33.92 3.56
CA TYR A 1016 28.73 33.12 2.36
C TYR A 1016 30.11 33.37 1.77
N ILE A 1017 30.99 32.38 1.91
CA ILE A 1017 32.35 32.43 1.37
C ILE A 1017 32.39 31.56 0.12
N ALA A 1018 32.89 32.12 -0.99
CA ALA A 1018 32.93 31.45 -2.29
C ALA A 1018 34.35 31.37 -2.84
N SER A 1019 34.74 30.24 -3.41
CA SER A 1019 35.97 30.11 -4.20
C SER A 1019 35.63 29.94 -5.68
N GLU A 1020 36.08 30.89 -6.49
CA GLU A 1020 35.92 30.91 -7.95
C GLU A 1020 37.11 31.64 -8.57
N ILE A 1021 37.52 31.22 -9.78
CA ILE A 1021 38.65 31.80 -10.52
C ILE A 1021 38.23 32.44 -11.85
N CYS A 1022 36.99 32.21 -12.28
CA CYS A 1022 36.44 32.77 -13.50
C CYS A 1022 35.92 34.19 -13.22
N GLU A 1023 36.64 35.21 -13.68
CA GLU A 1023 36.28 36.63 -13.52
C GLU A 1023 34.84 36.94 -13.95
N ASP A 1024 34.38 36.37 -15.07
CA ASP A 1024 33.00 36.52 -15.55
C ASP A 1024 31.97 36.00 -14.52
N SER A 1025 32.28 34.89 -13.85
CA SER A 1025 31.40 34.28 -12.83
C SER A 1025 31.40 35.11 -11.54
N ILE A 1026 32.58 35.55 -11.09
CA ILE A 1026 32.75 36.42 -9.91
C ILE A 1026 32.00 37.72 -10.12
N ALA A 1027 32.10 38.34 -11.30
CA ALA A 1027 31.39 39.56 -11.63
C ALA A 1027 29.86 39.40 -11.54
N VAL A 1028 29.31 38.26 -11.99
CA VAL A 1028 27.88 37.94 -11.81
C VAL A 1028 27.51 37.90 -10.34
N GLY A 1029 28.21 37.12 -9.52
CA GLY A 1029 27.88 37.00 -8.10
C GLY A 1029 28.04 38.31 -7.34
N MET A 1030 29.12 39.06 -7.59
CA MET A 1030 29.37 40.36 -6.97
C MET A 1030 28.27 41.39 -7.28
N ILE A 1031 27.85 41.49 -8.55
CA ILE A 1031 26.87 42.49 -8.98
C ILE A 1031 25.45 42.08 -8.58
N LYS A 1032 25.07 40.81 -8.74
CA LYS A 1032 23.70 40.36 -8.46
C LYS A 1032 23.41 40.21 -6.98
N HIS A 1033 24.42 39.92 -6.17
CA HIS A 1033 24.27 39.75 -4.73
C HIS A 1033 24.87 40.90 -3.93
N GLU A 1034 25.04 42.07 -4.55
CA GLU A 1034 25.41 43.34 -3.90
C GLU A 1034 26.70 43.25 -3.04
N GLY A 1035 27.66 42.42 -3.45
CA GLY A 1035 28.90 42.20 -2.70
C GLY A 1035 28.74 41.44 -1.38
N LYS A 1036 27.59 40.79 -1.11
CA LYS A 1036 27.35 39.96 0.09
C LYS A 1036 28.12 38.63 0.09
N ILE A 1037 28.72 38.27 -1.04
CA ILE A 1037 29.54 37.07 -1.20
C ILE A 1037 31.01 37.44 -0.99
N GLU A 1038 31.67 36.76 -0.05
CA GLU A 1038 33.10 36.90 0.18
C GLU A 1038 33.87 35.96 -0.73
N TYR A 1039 34.41 36.50 -1.83
CA TYR A 1039 35.23 35.72 -2.75
C TYR A 1039 36.64 35.51 -2.22
N VAL A 1040 37.06 34.25 -2.22
CA VAL A 1040 38.44 33.83 -2.02
C VAL A 1040 39.02 33.39 -3.35
N ASN A 1041 40.34 33.50 -3.45
CA ASN A 1041 41.10 32.99 -4.59
C ASN A 1041 40.92 31.48 -4.76
N ASP A 1042 41.68 30.92 -5.71
CA ASP A 1042 41.73 29.51 -6.04
C ASP A 1042 41.62 28.58 -4.82
N VAL A 1043 40.72 27.59 -4.92
CA VAL A 1043 40.43 26.60 -3.86
C VAL A 1043 41.68 25.92 -3.29
N ARG A 1044 42.73 25.76 -4.11
CA ARG A 1044 44.01 25.15 -3.73
C ARG A 1044 44.77 25.98 -2.69
N THR A 1045 44.46 27.27 -2.57
CA THR A 1045 45.06 28.20 -1.60
C THR A 1045 44.37 28.17 -0.24
N ILE A 1046 43.24 27.48 -0.11
CA ILE A 1046 42.47 27.40 1.13
C ILE A 1046 43.16 26.44 2.10
N THR A 1047 43.71 26.98 3.19
CA THR A 1047 44.44 26.23 4.22
C THR A 1047 43.56 25.94 5.43
N ARG A 1048 44.00 25.04 6.32
CA ARG A 1048 43.34 24.79 7.61
C ARG A 1048 43.23 26.06 8.47
N LYS A 1049 44.22 26.97 8.37
CA LYS A 1049 44.22 28.25 9.09
C LYS A 1049 43.07 29.14 8.61
N HIS A 1050 42.91 29.26 7.29
CA HIS A 1050 41.79 30.02 6.72
C HIS A 1050 40.44 29.49 7.20
N LEU A 1051 40.23 28.16 7.15
CA LEU A 1051 38.98 27.55 7.60
C LEU A 1051 38.72 27.78 9.10
N ALA A 1052 39.76 27.78 9.93
CA ALA A 1052 39.63 28.08 11.36
C ALA A 1052 39.29 29.56 11.62
N GLU A 1053 39.85 30.50 10.85
CA GLU A 1053 39.61 31.95 10.96
C GLU A 1053 38.23 32.36 10.45
N TRP A 1054 37.74 31.71 9.38
CA TRP A 1054 36.42 32.01 8.82
C TRP A 1054 35.28 31.48 9.69
N GLY A 1055 35.60 30.57 10.61
CA GLY A 1055 34.68 29.96 11.55
C GLY A 1055 34.06 28.67 11.01
N PRO A 1056 33.38 27.90 11.87
CA PRO A 1056 32.74 26.66 11.45
C PRO A 1056 31.64 26.94 10.42
N PHE A 1057 31.67 26.22 9.32
CA PHE A 1057 30.65 26.27 8.26
C PHE A 1057 29.60 25.20 8.47
N ASP A 1058 28.36 25.52 8.14
CA ASP A 1058 27.20 24.63 8.30
C ASP A 1058 26.84 23.92 7.01
N LEU A 1059 27.19 24.52 5.86
CA LEU A 1059 26.93 23.97 4.54
C LEU A 1059 28.18 24.10 3.66
N LEU A 1060 28.69 22.98 3.15
CA LEU A 1060 29.75 22.92 2.14
C LEU A 1060 29.19 22.46 0.80
N ILE A 1061 29.27 23.29 -0.24
CA ILE A 1061 28.71 22.96 -1.55
C ILE A 1061 29.76 23.11 -2.64
N GLY A 1062 29.67 22.33 -3.71
CA GLY A 1062 30.52 22.55 -4.88
C GLY A 1062 30.30 21.59 -6.04
N GLY A 1063 30.64 22.06 -7.23
CA GLY A 1063 30.60 21.29 -8.48
C GLY A 1063 31.89 21.49 -9.25
N SER A 1064 32.83 20.56 -9.12
CA SER A 1064 34.13 20.72 -9.78
C SER A 1064 33.99 20.60 -11.31
N PRO A 1065 34.84 21.28 -12.10
CA PRO A 1065 34.74 21.26 -13.55
C PRO A 1065 34.68 19.85 -14.14
N CYS A 1066 33.65 19.56 -14.94
CA CYS A 1066 33.38 18.23 -15.46
C CYS A 1066 34.13 17.87 -16.75
N ASN A 1067 34.95 18.79 -17.29
CA ASN A 1067 35.53 18.66 -18.63
C ASN A 1067 36.45 17.44 -18.78
N ASP A 1068 37.26 17.15 -17.76
CA ASP A 1068 38.16 16.00 -17.76
C ASP A 1068 37.51 14.72 -17.22
N LEU A 1069 36.30 14.81 -16.67
CA LEU A 1069 35.50 13.67 -16.22
C LEU A 1069 34.53 13.17 -17.31
N SER A 1070 34.06 14.08 -18.17
CA SER A 1070 33.03 13.76 -19.16
C SER A 1070 33.56 12.85 -20.27
N MET A 1071 32.90 11.71 -20.48
CA MET A 1071 33.16 10.79 -21.60
C MET A 1071 32.91 11.42 -22.97
N VAL A 1072 32.16 12.53 -23.03
CA VAL A 1072 31.89 13.27 -24.27
C VAL A 1072 33.13 14.08 -24.72
N ASN A 1073 34.11 14.28 -23.83
CA ASN A 1073 35.38 14.88 -24.17
C ASN A 1073 36.41 13.80 -24.59
N PRO A 1074 36.87 13.78 -25.87
CA PRO A 1074 37.88 12.83 -26.32
C PRO A 1074 39.26 13.08 -25.67
N LEU A 1075 39.55 14.31 -25.26
CA LEU A 1075 40.81 14.74 -24.65
C LEU A 1075 40.76 14.71 -23.11
N ARG A 1076 39.80 13.98 -22.54
CA ARG A 1076 39.60 13.90 -21.09
C ARG A 1076 40.84 13.30 -20.41
N LYS A 1077 41.21 13.83 -19.25
CA LYS A 1077 42.32 13.33 -18.44
C LYS A 1077 41.89 12.42 -17.27
N GLY A 1078 40.59 12.31 -16.99
CA GLY A 1078 40.06 11.51 -15.88
C GLY A 1078 40.14 12.22 -14.52
N LEU A 1079 39.75 11.50 -13.45
CA LEU A 1079 39.65 12.06 -12.10
C LEU A 1079 40.99 12.51 -11.50
N PHE A 1080 42.09 11.82 -11.78
CA PHE A 1080 43.38 12.06 -11.15
C PHE A 1080 44.25 13.13 -11.87
N GLU A 1081 43.83 13.57 -13.05
CA GLU A 1081 44.57 14.52 -13.87
C GLU A 1081 43.73 15.72 -14.33
N GLY A 1082 44.37 16.71 -14.95
CA GLY A 1082 43.68 17.89 -15.47
C GLY A 1082 42.87 18.63 -14.40
N THR A 1083 41.64 18.99 -14.76
CA THR A 1083 40.64 19.60 -13.89
C THR A 1083 39.88 18.59 -13.03
N GLY A 1084 39.95 17.29 -13.33
CA GLY A 1084 39.34 16.23 -12.53
C GLY A 1084 39.88 16.22 -11.09
N ARG A 1085 41.18 16.52 -10.92
CA ARG A 1085 41.83 16.57 -9.61
C ARG A 1085 41.21 17.55 -8.61
N LEU A 1086 40.45 18.54 -9.11
CA LEU A 1086 39.80 19.54 -8.26
C LEU A 1086 38.71 18.91 -7.37
N PHE A 1087 38.21 17.73 -7.71
CA PHE A 1087 37.41 16.91 -6.79
C PHE A 1087 38.14 16.68 -5.45
N PHE A 1088 39.45 16.39 -5.49
CA PHE A 1088 40.22 16.14 -4.27
C PHE A 1088 40.37 17.39 -3.38
N GLU A 1089 40.29 18.59 -3.95
CA GLU A 1089 40.24 19.82 -3.15
C GLU A 1089 38.92 19.95 -2.39
N PHE A 1090 37.81 19.58 -3.02
CA PHE A 1090 36.52 19.47 -2.33
C PHE A 1090 36.59 18.44 -1.19
N TYR A 1091 37.06 17.23 -1.48
CA TYR A 1091 37.21 16.16 -0.48
C TYR A 1091 38.14 16.56 0.68
N ARG A 1092 39.27 17.22 0.37
CA ARG A 1092 40.21 17.75 1.37
C ARG A 1092 39.52 18.73 2.31
N ILE A 1093 38.78 19.70 1.77
CA ILE A 1093 38.08 20.71 2.56
C ILE A 1093 36.93 20.08 3.35
N LEU A 1094 36.16 19.17 2.75
CA LEU A 1094 35.11 18.40 3.43
C LEU A 1094 35.67 17.69 4.67
N THR A 1095 36.79 16.99 4.53
CA THR A 1095 37.45 16.27 5.63
C THR A 1095 37.93 17.21 6.75
N LEU A 1096 38.31 18.45 6.40
CA LEU A 1096 38.71 19.46 7.38
C LEU A 1096 37.54 20.12 8.10
N LEU A 1097 36.36 20.15 7.47
CA LEU A 1097 35.14 20.78 8.01
C LEU A 1097 34.21 19.80 8.73
N LYS A 1098 34.33 18.49 8.47
CA LYS A 1098 33.57 17.44 9.16
C LYS A 1098 33.69 17.67 10.69
N PRO A 1099 32.55 17.83 11.42
CA PRO A 1099 32.55 17.95 12.87
C PRO A 1099 33.26 16.76 13.52
N LYS A 1100 33.96 17.01 14.62
CA LYS A 1100 34.61 15.93 15.40
C LYS A 1100 33.55 15.12 16.15
N GLU A 1101 33.89 13.90 16.58
CA GLU A 1101 33.05 13.12 17.48
C GLU A 1101 32.74 13.95 18.75
N GLY A 1102 31.44 14.07 19.07
CA GLY A 1102 30.93 14.90 20.17
C GLY A 1102 30.54 16.35 19.80
N ASP A 1103 30.81 16.82 18.58
CA ASP A 1103 30.25 18.10 18.08
C ASP A 1103 28.89 17.85 17.41
N ASP A 1104 27.80 18.20 18.08
CA ASP A 1104 26.42 17.97 17.62
C ASP A 1104 25.90 19.01 16.63
N ARG A 1105 26.74 19.95 16.20
CA ARG A 1105 26.37 20.97 15.22
C ARG A 1105 25.98 20.33 13.88
N PRO A 1106 24.78 20.62 13.33
CA PRO A 1106 24.42 20.16 11.99
C PRO A 1106 25.41 20.67 10.95
N PHE A 1107 25.93 19.73 10.16
CA PHE A 1107 26.84 20.02 9.06
C PHE A 1107 26.40 19.26 7.82
N PHE A 1108 26.07 20.02 6.79
CA PHE A 1108 25.59 19.49 5.52
C PHE A 1108 26.61 19.75 4.42
N TRP A 1109 26.63 18.88 3.43
CA TRP A 1109 27.46 19.05 2.26
C TRP A 1109 26.80 18.47 1.00
N LEU A 1110 27.13 19.06 -0.14
CA LEU A 1110 26.64 18.64 -1.46
C LEU A 1110 27.75 18.78 -2.51
N PHE A 1111 28.02 17.69 -3.21
CA PHE A 1111 28.90 17.66 -4.37
C PHE A 1111 28.11 17.26 -5.62
N GLU A 1112 28.29 18.01 -6.71
CA GLU A 1112 27.61 17.76 -7.98
C GLU A 1112 28.60 17.45 -9.11
N ASN A 1113 28.20 16.53 -10.01
CA ASN A 1113 28.90 16.36 -11.28
C ASN A 1113 28.04 15.71 -12.39
N VAL A 1114 28.60 15.62 -13.59
CA VAL A 1114 27.92 15.10 -14.79
C VAL A 1114 27.68 13.58 -14.74
N VAL A 1115 26.55 13.14 -15.29
CA VAL A 1115 26.20 11.70 -15.38
C VAL A 1115 27.10 10.95 -16.35
N PHE A 1116 27.50 11.60 -17.45
CA PHE A 1116 28.35 11.01 -18.48
C PHE A 1116 29.83 11.01 -18.08
N MET A 1117 30.18 10.46 -16.93
CA MET A 1117 31.55 10.17 -16.51
C MET A 1117 31.85 8.68 -16.60
N SER A 1118 33.13 8.27 -16.52
CA SER A 1118 33.46 6.85 -16.54
C SER A 1118 32.93 6.14 -15.28
N ALA A 1119 32.60 4.84 -15.39
CA ALA A 1119 32.14 4.06 -14.25
C ALA A 1119 33.20 3.99 -13.13
N ASN A 1120 34.48 3.99 -13.50
CA ASN A 1120 35.60 4.00 -12.55
C ASN A 1120 35.67 5.33 -11.80
N ASP A 1121 35.64 6.48 -12.50
CA ASP A 1121 35.65 7.80 -11.86
C ASP A 1121 34.46 7.97 -10.91
N LYS A 1122 33.27 7.50 -11.33
CA LYS A 1122 32.06 7.51 -10.49
C LYS A 1122 32.27 6.67 -9.23
N SER A 1123 32.77 5.44 -9.38
CA SER A 1123 33.01 4.53 -8.26
C SER A 1123 34.06 5.11 -7.29
N ASP A 1124 35.12 5.73 -7.80
CA ASP A 1124 36.15 6.36 -6.99
C ASP A 1124 35.58 7.56 -6.21
N ILE A 1125 34.79 8.43 -6.87
CA ILE A 1125 34.08 9.52 -6.17
C ILE A 1125 33.18 8.96 -5.05
N CYS A 1126 32.41 7.89 -5.31
CA CYS A 1126 31.60 7.23 -4.29
C CYS A 1126 32.43 6.73 -3.11
N ARG A 1127 33.61 6.13 -3.37
CA ARG A 1127 34.52 5.63 -2.33
C ARG A 1127 35.07 6.76 -1.46
N PHE A 1128 35.56 7.84 -2.08
CA PHE A 1128 36.10 8.98 -1.33
C PHE A 1128 35.03 9.71 -0.52
N LEU A 1129 33.82 9.84 -1.06
CA LEU A 1129 32.71 10.51 -0.38
C LEU A 1129 31.90 9.57 0.55
N GLU A 1130 32.20 8.28 0.54
CA GLU A 1130 31.54 7.24 1.35
C GLU A 1130 30.01 7.21 1.14
N CYS A 1131 29.54 7.55 -0.07
CA CYS A 1131 28.12 7.50 -0.41
C CYS A 1131 27.87 7.36 -1.92
N ASN A 1132 26.69 6.88 -2.26
CA ASN A 1132 26.23 6.77 -3.65
C ASN A 1132 25.51 8.05 -4.11
N PRO A 1133 25.64 8.45 -5.39
CA PRO A 1133 24.99 9.64 -5.89
C PRO A 1133 23.51 9.42 -6.14
N VAL A 1134 22.76 10.49 -5.98
CA VAL A 1134 21.38 10.62 -6.46
C VAL A 1134 21.41 11.15 -7.89
N LEU A 1135 20.66 10.49 -8.79
CA LEU A 1135 20.48 10.95 -10.17
C LEU A 1135 19.25 11.84 -10.26
N ILE A 1136 19.44 13.11 -10.62
CA ILE A 1136 18.33 14.05 -10.84
C ILE A 1136 18.47 14.68 -12.23
N ASP A 1137 17.40 14.63 -13.01
CA ASP A 1137 17.29 15.32 -14.31
C ASP A 1137 16.33 16.50 -14.19
N ALA A 1138 16.83 17.69 -14.55
CA ALA A 1138 16.06 18.92 -14.54
C ALA A 1138 14.88 18.91 -15.52
N ILE A 1139 14.79 17.97 -16.47
CA ILE A 1139 13.68 17.91 -17.44
C ILE A 1139 12.29 17.86 -16.80
N LYS A 1140 12.19 17.32 -15.57
CA LYS A 1140 10.93 17.26 -14.82
C LYS A 1140 10.43 18.64 -14.39
N VAL A 1141 11.34 19.59 -14.19
CA VAL A 1141 11.06 20.92 -13.60
C VAL A 1141 11.56 22.09 -14.47
N SER A 1142 12.07 21.79 -15.65
CA SER A 1142 12.60 22.75 -16.61
C SER A 1142 12.43 22.20 -18.03
N PRO A 1143 12.58 23.03 -19.08
CA PRO A 1143 12.40 22.58 -20.44
C PRO A 1143 13.69 22.01 -21.04
N ALA A 1144 14.71 21.66 -20.23
CA ALA A 1144 15.98 21.15 -20.71
C ALA A 1144 16.37 19.83 -20.04
N HIS A 1145 16.85 18.87 -20.84
CA HIS A 1145 17.55 17.70 -20.33
C HIS A 1145 18.85 18.09 -19.63
N ARG A 1146 18.97 17.78 -18.35
CA ARG A 1146 20.16 18.06 -17.55
C ARG A 1146 20.31 17.09 -16.39
N ALA A 1147 20.47 15.82 -16.71
CA ALA A 1147 20.79 14.78 -15.74
C ALA A 1147 22.15 15.05 -15.07
N ARG A 1148 22.18 15.00 -13.73
CA ARG A 1148 23.36 15.17 -12.87
C ARG A 1148 23.37 14.19 -11.71
N TYR A 1149 24.58 13.86 -11.25
CA TYR A 1149 24.81 13.11 -10.03
C TYR A 1149 25.05 14.08 -8.88
N PHE A 1150 24.39 13.82 -7.76
CA PHE A 1150 24.51 14.58 -6.52
C PHE A 1150 24.90 13.66 -5.38
N TRP A 1151 26.06 13.91 -4.77
CA TRP A 1151 26.51 13.26 -3.55
C TRP A 1151 26.34 14.22 -2.38
N GLY A 1152 25.95 13.73 -1.22
CA GLY A 1152 25.77 14.59 -0.06
C GLY A 1152 24.99 13.92 1.05
N ASN A 1153 24.80 14.67 2.12
CA ASN A 1153 24.05 14.25 3.30
C ASN A 1153 22.83 15.15 3.57
N LEU A 1154 22.32 15.86 2.54
CA LEU A 1154 21.10 16.64 2.70
C LEU A 1154 19.91 15.69 2.98
N PRO A 1155 19.00 16.05 3.88
CA PRO A 1155 17.80 15.25 4.16
C PRO A 1155 16.96 15.01 2.89
N GLY A 1156 16.58 13.76 2.64
CA GLY A 1156 15.63 13.43 1.57
C GLY A 1156 16.06 13.80 0.16
N MET A 1157 17.35 13.78 -0.17
CA MET A 1157 17.83 14.00 -1.54
C MET A 1157 17.19 13.08 -2.59
N ASN A 1158 16.79 11.86 -2.19
CA ASN A 1158 16.13 10.88 -3.05
C ASN A 1158 14.63 11.12 -3.25
N ARG A 1159 14.06 12.13 -2.60
CA ARG A 1159 12.62 12.40 -2.69
C ARG A 1159 12.23 12.74 -4.15
N PRO A 1160 11.03 12.32 -4.61
CA PRO A 1160 10.60 12.57 -5.98
C PRO A 1160 10.68 14.06 -6.33
N LEU A 1161 11.36 14.37 -7.43
CA LEU A 1161 11.35 15.71 -8.00
C LEU A 1161 10.01 15.91 -8.71
N ALA A 1162 9.21 16.87 -8.24
CA ALA A 1162 7.87 17.08 -8.73
C ALA A 1162 7.62 18.56 -9.07
N THR A 1163 6.82 18.78 -10.11
CA THR A 1163 6.60 20.08 -10.77
C THR A 1163 5.73 21.00 -9.92
N SER A 1164 6.11 22.29 -9.83
CA SER A 1164 5.26 23.38 -9.30
C SER A 1164 4.61 24.11 -10.47
N LEU A 1165 3.50 24.82 -10.23
CA LEU A 1165 2.85 25.68 -11.22
C LEU A 1165 3.79 26.77 -11.75
N ASP A 1166 4.74 27.23 -10.93
CA ASP A 1166 5.69 28.29 -11.30
C ASP A 1166 6.83 27.78 -12.20
N HIS A 1167 6.99 26.45 -12.31
CA HIS A 1167 8.03 25.89 -13.15
C HIS A 1167 7.66 26.02 -14.63
N LYS A 1168 8.54 26.68 -15.38
CA LYS A 1168 8.46 26.74 -16.84
C LYS A 1168 8.89 25.41 -17.44
N VAL A 1169 7.95 24.47 -17.55
CA VAL A 1169 8.26 23.12 -18.01
C VAL A 1169 8.36 23.03 -19.53
N THR A 1170 7.65 23.86 -20.30
CA THR A 1170 7.79 23.85 -21.76
C THR A 1170 8.76 24.94 -22.23
N LEU A 1171 9.44 24.70 -23.35
CA LEU A 1171 10.34 25.69 -23.93
C LEU A 1171 9.59 26.98 -24.27
N GLN A 1172 8.33 26.86 -24.72
CA GLN A 1172 7.51 28.00 -25.12
C GLN A 1172 7.29 28.98 -23.96
N ASP A 1173 7.16 28.50 -22.72
CA ASP A 1173 7.01 29.32 -21.51
C ASP A 1173 8.24 30.18 -21.21
N CYS A 1174 9.40 29.80 -21.79
CA CYS A 1174 10.67 30.51 -21.63
C CYS A 1174 10.95 31.52 -22.75
N LEU A 1175 10.22 31.48 -23.87
CA LEU A 1175 10.49 32.32 -25.03
C LEU A 1175 9.89 33.71 -24.89
N GLU A 1176 10.51 34.69 -25.56
CA GLU A 1176 9.93 36.03 -25.67
C GLU A 1176 8.75 36.07 -26.68
N VAL A 1177 7.89 37.08 -26.52
CA VAL A 1177 6.69 37.25 -27.36
C VAL A 1177 7.06 37.34 -28.85
N GLY A 1178 6.31 36.62 -29.70
CA GLY A 1178 6.53 36.57 -31.14
C GLY A 1178 7.53 35.51 -31.61
N ARG A 1179 8.03 34.67 -30.69
CA ARG A 1179 8.91 33.53 -30.98
C ARG A 1179 8.20 32.23 -30.66
N THR A 1180 8.41 31.22 -31.50
CA THR A 1180 7.73 29.92 -31.38
C THR A 1180 8.74 28.81 -31.16
N ALA A 1181 8.52 27.99 -30.14
CA ALA A 1181 9.32 26.82 -29.86
C ALA A 1181 9.04 25.74 -30.92
N LYS A 1182 10.10 25.17 -31.50
CA LYS A 1182 9.99 24.01 -32.41
C LYS A 1182 9.94 22.69 -31.65
N PHE A 1183 10.35 22.70 -30.39
CA PHE A 1183 10.41 21.54 -29.51
C PHE A 1183 9.88 21.95 -28.14
N GLU A 1184 9.15 21.06 -27.50
CA GLU A 1184 8.66 21.27 -26.13
C GLU A 1184 9.80 21.26 -25.10
N LYS A 1185 10.79 20.39 -25.32
CA LYS A 1185 11.99 20.23 -24.49
C LYS A 1185 13.25 20.31 -25.35
N VAL A 1186 14.33 20.87 -24.79
CA VAL A 1186 15.64 20.95 -25.45
C VAL A 1186 16.64 19.97 -24.86
N ARG A 1187 17.57 19.51 -25.71
CA ARG A 1187 18.77 18.78 -25.29
C ARG A 1187 19.65 19.61 -24.36
N THR A 1188 20.57 18.95 -23.66
CA THR A 1188 21.49 19.60 -22.71
C THR A 1188 22.27 20.77 -23.35
N ILE A 1189 21.98 21.97 -22.86
CA ILE A 1189 22.73 23.18 -23.20
C ILE A 1189 24.04 23.17 -22.40
N THR A 1190 25.16 23.29 -23.12
CA THR A 1190 26.52 23.29 -22.58
C THR A 1190 27.20 24.63 -22.86
N THR A 1191 28.47 24.73 -22.49
CA THR A 1191 29.31 25.90 -22.81
C THR A 1191 29.61 26.08 -24.31
N LYS A 1192 29.33 25.08 -25.16
CA LYS A 1192 29.56 25.15 -26.61
C LYS A 1192 28.31 25.65 -27.33
N SER A 1193 28.42 26.68 -28.16
CA SER A 1193 27.26 27.24 -28.91
C SER A 1193 26.51 26.21 -29.77
N ASN A 1194 27.22 25.22 -30.32
CA ASN A 1194 26.59 24.16 -31.11
C ASN A 1194 25.68 23.22 -30.30
N SER A 1195 25.78 23.18 -28.96
CA SER A 1195 24.90 22.32 -28.15
C SER A 1195 23.44 22.82 -28.09
N ILE A 1196 23.17 24.04 -28.56
CA ILE A 1196 21.79 24.57 -28.66
C ILE A 1196 21.02 23.84 -29.78
N ARG A 1197 21.72 23.35 -30.81
CA ARG A 1197 21.10 22.56 -31.88
C ARG A 1197 20.58 21.24 -31.34
N GLN A 1198 19.42 20.82 -31.84
CA GLN A 1198 18.79 19.55 -31.43
C GLN A 1198 19.42 18.34 -32.16
N GLY A 1199 20.73 18.15 -31.99
CA GLY A 1199 21.55 17.14 -32.67
C GLY A 1199 22.81 17.72 -33.31
N LYS A 1200 23.77 16.86 -33.72
CA LYS A 1200 25.06 17.30 -34.31
C LYS A 1200 24.89 18.20 -35.54
N MET A 1201 23.88 17.92 -36.36
CA MET A 1201 23.47 18.71 -37.53
C MET A 1201 21.96 19.06 -37.46
N GLY A 1202 21.40 19.08 -36.25
CA GLY A 1202 19.97 19.31 -36.04
C GLY A 1202 19.55 20.77 -36.21
N PRO A 1203 18.23 21.02 -36.33
CA PRO A 1203 17.68 22.38 -36.39
C PRO A 1203 17.87 23.13 -35.07
N LEU A 1204 17.76 24.46 -35.14
CA LEU A 1204 17.68 25.29 -33.93
C LEU A 1204 16.31 25.15 -33.26
N PRO A 1205 16.24 25.31 -31.92
CA PRO A 1205 15.02 24.99 -31.18
C PRO A 1205 13.92 26.03 -31.29
N VAL A 1206 14.19 27.20 -31.87
CA VAL A 1206 13.24 28.33 -31.95
C VAL A 1206 13.04 28.75 -33.40
N SER A 1207 11.82 29.20 -33.72
CA SER A 1207 11.45 29.84 -34.97
C SER A 1207 10.99 31.27 -34.69
N MET A 1208 11.46 32.23 -35.48
CA MET A 1208 10.99 33.62 -35.46
C MET A 1208 10.69 34.05 -36.90
N ASN A 1209 9.45 34.45 -37.17
CA ASN A 1209 8.98 34.82 -38.53
C ASN A 1209 9.27 33.74 -39.59
N GLY A 1210 9.10 32.46 -39.24
CA GLY A 1210 9.34 31.32 -40.13
C GLY A 1210 10.81 30.97 -40.37
N LYS A 1211 11.76 31.64 -39.72
CA LYS A 1211 13.20 31.35 -39.81
C LYS A 1211 13.73 30.74 -38.51
N GLU A 1212 14.70 29.84 -38.64
CA GLU A 1212 15.38 29.26 -37.48
C GLU A 1212 16.15 30.33 -36.71
N ASP A 1213 16.03 30.33 -35.38
CA ASP A 1213 16.79 31.21 -34.51
C ASP A 1213 17.28 30.47 -33.26
N TYR A 1214 18.32 31.01 -32.65
CA TYR A 1214 18.87 30.48 -31.40
C TYR A 1214 18.09 30.96 -30.19
N LEU A 1215 18.23 30.26 -29.07
CA LEU A 1215 17.84 30.79 -27.77
C LEU A 1215 18.64 32.05 -27.44
N TRP A 1216 17.92 33.08 -27.01
CA TRP A 1216 18.48 34.29 -26.45
C TRP A 1216 19.02 34.03 -25.04
N CYS A 1217 19.93 34.87 -24.56
CA CYS A 1217 20.52 34.69 -23.23
C CYS A 1217 19.48 34.75 -22.11
N THR A 1218 18.48 35.63 -22.24
CA THR A 1218 17.36 35.74 -21.29
C THR A 1218 16.46 34.51 -21.30
N GLU A 1219 16.21 33.93 -22.48
CA GLU A 1219 15.48 32.66 -22.62
C GLU A 1219 16.28 31.50 -22.01
N MET A 1220 17.61 31.47 -22.21
CA MET A 1220 18.49 30.47 -21.59
C MET A 1220 18.54 30.59 -20.06
N GLU A 1221 18.53 31.80 -19.51
CA GLU A 1221 18.42 32.02 -18.06
C GLU A 1221 17.15 31.36 -17.51
N GLN A 1222 16.01 31.61 -18.17
CA GLN A 1222 14.72 31.04 -17.79
C GLN A 1222 14.68 29.51 -17.92
N VAL A 1223 15.27 28.95 -18.97
CA VAL A 1223 15.43 27.50 -19.15
C VAL A 1223 16.19 26.86 -17.98
N PHE A 1224 17.17 27.57 -17.41
CA PHE A 1224 17.96 27.08 -16.27
C PHE A 1224 17.32 27.43 -14.91
N GLY A 1225 16.22 28.18 -14.92
CA GLY A 1225 15.46 28.64 -13.75
C GLY A 1225 15.98 29.94 -13.13
N PHE A 1226 16.90 30.67 -13.78
CA PHE A 1226 17.37 31.96 -13.30
C PHE A 1226 16.38 33.09 -13.62
N PRO A 1227 16.32 34.14 -12.78
CA PRO A 1227 15.65 35.39 -13.13
C PRO A 1227 16.14 35.94 -14.48
N LYS A 1228 15.25 36.59 -15.24
CA LYS A 1228 15.65 37.27 -16.47
C LYS A 1228 16.73 38.32 -16.16
N HIS A 1229 17.73 38.41 -17.04
CA HIS A 1229 18.89 39.30 -16.93
C HIS A 1229 19.84 38.96 -15.78
N TYR A 1230 19.80 37.75 -15.22
CA TYR A 1230 20.71 37.35 -14.14
C TYR A 1230 22.19 37.39 -14.54
N THR A 1231 22.53 37.01 -15.77
CA THR A 1231 23.92 37.06 -16.28
C THR A 1231 24.21 38.32 -17.10
N ASP A 1232 23.30 39.29 -17.10
CA ASP A 1232 23.45 40.53 -17.85
C ASP A 1232 24.30 41.54 -17.08
N VAL A 1233 25.60 41.26 -16.99
CA VAL A 1233 26.57 42.07 -16.25
C VAL A 1233 27.90 42.17 -16.98
N ASN A 1234 28.72 43.14 -16.58
CA ASN A 1234 30.12 43.30 -17.02
C ASN A 1234 30.33 43.34 -18.55
N ASN A 1235 29.34 43.83 -19.31
CA ASN A 1235 29.36 43.84 -20.78
C ASN A 1235 29.68 42.48 -21.42
N MET A 1236 29.31 41.37 -20.76
CA MET A 1236 29.59 40.04 -21.28
C MET A 1236 28.86 39.80 -22.59
N GLY A 1237 29.62 39.38 -23.60
CA GLY A 1237 29.06 38.95 -24.87
C GLY A 1237 28.22 37.68 -24.73
N ARG A 1238 27.39 37.40 -25.74
CA ARG A 1238 26.51 36.22 -25.79
C ARG A 1238 27.22 34.90 -25.49
N MET A 1239 28.43 34.72 -26.01
CA MET A 1239 29.22 33.49 -25.80
C MET A 1239 29.70 33.34 -24.35
N GLN A 1240 30.09 34.44 -23.70
CA GLN A 1240 30.48 34.44 -22.28
C GLN A 1240 29.29 34.09 -21.39
N ARG A 1241 28.13 34.73 -21.62
CA ARG A 1241 26.87 34.43 -20.91
C ARG A 1241 26.46 32.96 -21.06
N GLN A 1242 26.52 32.42 -22.28
CA GLN A 1242 26.26 30.99 -22.50
C GLN A 1242 27.25 30.09 -21.74
N LYS A 1243 28.53 30.47 -21.70
CA LYS A 1243 29.57 29.68 -21.02
C LYS A 1243 29.34 29.61 -19.51
N VAL A 1244 28.96 30.72 -18.87
CA VAL A 1244 28.67 30.73 -17.43
C VAL A 1244 27.37 29.99 -17.10
N LEU A 1245 26.31 30.15 -17.91
CA LEU A 1245 25.06 29.40 -17.76
C LEU A 1245 25.26 27.89 -17.97
N GLY A 1246 26.00 27.49 -19.01
CA GLY A 1246 26.25 26.07 -19.30
C GLY A 1246 26.98 25.32 -18.17
N ARG A 1247 27.67 26.05 -17.28
CA ARG A 1247 28.38 25.54 -16.10
C ARG A 1247 27.56 25.61 -14.80
N SER A 1248 26.57 26.50 -14.71
CA SER A 1248 25.80 26.73 -13.48
C SER A 1248 24.98 25.51 -13.08
N TRP A 1249 24.36 25.49 -11.91
CA TRP A 1249 23.33 24.49 -11.62
C TRP A 1249 21.97 24.88 -12.22
N SER A 1250 21.03 23.93 -12.19
CA SER A 1250 19.61 24.22 -12.43
C SER A 1250 19.01 24.73 -11.12
N VAL A 1251 18.49 25.96 -11.12
CA VAL A 1251 17.90 26.61 -9.95
C VAL A 1251 16.82 25.74 -9.29
N PRO A 1252 15.79 25.22 -10.00
CA PRO A 1252 14.73 24.43 -9.37
C PRO A 1252 15.23 23.11 -8.76
N VAL A 1253 16.26 22.49 -9.34
CA VAL A 1253 16.87 21.28 -8.77
C VAL A 1253 17.59 21.58 -7.45
N ILE A 1254 18.34 22.68 -7.39
CA ILE A 1254 19.03 23.09 -6.15
C ILE A 1254 18.02 23.57 -5.10
N ARG A 1255 16.96 24.27 -5.50
CA ARG A 1255 15.83 24.64 -4.61
C ARG A 1255 15.22 23.39 -3.98
N HIS A 1256 14.99 22.34 -4.76
CA HIS A 1256 14.53 21.05 -4.26
C HIS A 1256 15.50 20.43 -3.24
N LEU A 1257 16.80 20.43 -3.51
CA LEU A 1257 17.80 19.85 -2.62
C LEU A 1257 17.98 20.64 -1.32
N PHE A 1258 17.92 21.98 -1.36
CA PHE A 1258 18.13 22.85 -0.21
C PHE A 1258 16.88 23.09 0.64
N ALA A 1259 15.68 22.84 0.11
CA ALA A 1259 14.41 23.06 0.84
C ALA A 1259 14.36 22.47 2.27
N PRO A 1260 14.89 21.27 2.56
CA PRO A 1260 14.91 20.70 3.91
C PRO A 1260 15.78 21.48 4.91
N LEU A 1261 16.71 22.33 4.46
CA LEU A 1261 17.56 23.15 5.35
C LEU A 1261 16.74 24.14 6.19
N LYS A 1262 15.53 24.50 5.74
CA LYS A 1262 14.59 25.34 6.52
C LYS A 1262 14.18 24.72 7.86
N ASP A 1263 14.39 23.42 8.04
CA ASP A 1263 14.14 22.77 9.32
C ASP A 1263 15.30 22.92 10.33
N TYR A 1264 16.47 23.39 9.88
CA TYR A 1264 17.69 23.49 10.69
C TYR A 1264 18.15 24.93 10.94
N PHE A 1265 17.88 25.84 10.00
CA PHE A 1265 18.42 27.19 10.01
C PHE A 1265 17.33 28.26 10.01
N ALA A 1266 17.70 29.45 10.47
CA ALA A 1266 16.78 30.56 10.63
C ALA A 1266 16.25 31.02 9.27
N CYS A 1267 14.96 31.37 9.23
CA CYS A 1267 14.30 31.89 8.03
C CYS A 1267 13.88 33.35 8.25
N GLU A 1268 13.73 34.09 7.14
CA GLU A 1268 13.24 35.47 7.10
C GLU A 1268 11.86 35.64 7.72
#